data_AF-A0A0S4MRB4-F1
#
_entry.id   AF-A0A0S4MRB4-F1
#
_cell.length_a   1.000
_cell.length_b   1.000
_cell.length_c   1.000
_cell.angle_alpha   90.00
_cell.angle_beta   90.00
_cell.angle_gamma   90.00
#
_symmetry.space_group_name_H-M   'P 1'
#
loop_
_entity.id
_entity.type
_entity.pdbx_description
1 polymer ?
#
loop_
_entity_poly.entity_id
_entity_poly.type
_entity_poly.pdbx_seq_one_letter_code
_entity_poly.pdbx_strand_id
1 'polypeptide(L)'
;MPLEDRFANMWKEFEEKVLPFVSKPGRYIGNEFNILVKEDAEVKIALCFPDVYEIGMSYIGFKILYNIVNKIEWACAERVYAPWTDAEELMRREGIPLFSLETKRPLRDFDIVGFTLQYELHYSNILNMLELGQIPIFSSDRGESDPIVIAGGPVACNPEPMSAFIDAFLLGDGENLLPQFLELYREMRKNGASRDEILLTAGKKLQGVYVPKFYEPIYEEGKYKGIRKLFDELPLPVKRNVIPELKPEHYPDRPIVPLIEVVHDRFQLEIMRGCTQGCRFCNAGMIYRPVRERAVDDLINETRRVIENTGYEEMSFVSLSTSDYSLLPELMGRNYEIVKEKKVSPSFPSLRPQTYTVGIAKFTREGGASGLTFAPEAGTERLRRVINKQSSEDDFYRAVEIAIDYGWRLVKLYFMMGLPTETYEDLDGILRIANNVIEIARRKKVYNMEVHVSVSPFSPKAHTPFQWERQNSIEELIDKTRYLKSKNRCRNIKLDIRDPRVTTLETILGRGDRRISRVIYSAWKNGAKFDAWTDKMNFDIWVKAMEENGLKIEDYTREFEKDEVFPWDHIFMGVLKKFLWRDRQKAYQEAMIPDCRPEDICHACGACDFKTIKMLIRSQVDKNSSSDLKGESIALGEDVIWIDKTEINTANPSTTFSYRMKYAKEGYLRYISHLDLIRLFNRIFRKSGIKVAYTKGFHPHPKFSFSPPLPLGYESKCEYLDFELEEEIEPLEIKMRLIQNLPDGMSILDVRRIEKSKKSLDSQINVFEYKVYFNGGNLSDLISKFLSKREILVERSKNGDVKLINIREFVRDIFIEDDGFVVRLERGSMGEVPKVDLVIGKILGLDEIQVKKIKVVRTGQFILVDGFLIDPIEYNVINKSRVSYEEGDLHQHQEEGNTYSST
;
A
#
# COMPACT_ATOMS: atom_id res chain seq x y z
N MET A 1 5.73 -34.92 -12.66
CA MET A 1 6.64 -33.98 -11.98
C MET A 1 6.12 -33.77 -10.57
N PRO A 2 6.97 -33.81 -9.54
CA PRO A 2 6.65 -33.28 -8.22
C PRO A 2 6.02 -31.88 -8.33
N LEU A 3 5.15 -31.51 -7.38
CA LEU A 3 4.48 -30.20 -7.37
C LEU A 3 5.48 -29.04 -7.37
N GLU A 4 6.63 -29.21 -6.72
CA GLU A 4 7.75 -28.27 -6.68
C GLU A 4 8.32 -27.97 -8.08
N ASP A 5 8.54 -28.99 -8.90
CA ASP A 5 9.07 -28.83 -10.26
C ASP A 5 8.08 -28.12 -11.20
N ARG A 6 6.76 -28.25 -10.95
CA ARG A 6 5.72 -27.64 -11.79
C ARG A 6 5.66 -26.13 -11.61
N PHE A 7 5.72 -25.65 -10.36
CA PHE A 7 5.71 -24.20 -10.09
C PHE A 7 7.03 -23.56 -10.46
N ALA A 8 8.15 -24.26 -10.25
CA ALA A 8 9.47 -23.80 -10.67
C ALA A 8 9.52 -23.53 -12.18
N ASN A 9 8.97 -24.43 -13.00
CA ASN A 9 8.91 -24.21 -14.46
C ASN A 9 8.00 -23.05 -14.86
N MET A 10 6.81 -22.94 -14.28
CA MET A 10 5.91 -21.82 -14.55
C MET A 10 6.56 -20.48 -14.17
N TRP A 11 7.19 -20.41 -13.00
CA TRP A 11 7.89 -19.22 -12.54
C TRP A 11 9.06 -18.87 -13.47
N LYS A 12 9.85 -19.86 -13.87
CA LYS A 12 10.94 -19.65 -14.84
C LYS A 12 10.43 -19.03 -16.14
N GLU A 13 9.32 -19.54 -16.68
CA GLU A 13 8.70 -18.94 -17.85
C GLU A 13 8.22 -17.51 -17.61
N PHE A 14 7.64 -17.23 -16.45
CA PHE A 14 7.25 -15.87 -16.08
C PHE A 14 8.45 -14.93 -15.97
N GLU A 15 9.54 -15.38 -15.35
CA GLU A 15 10.78 -14.62 -15.19
C GLU A 15 11.44 -14.32 -16.54
N GLU A 16 11.44 -15.26 -17.48
CA GLU A 16 12.08 -15.09 -18.79
C GLU A 16 11.21 -14.33 -19.79
N LYS A 17 9.89 -14.55 -19.77
CA LYS A 17 8.96 -14.09 -20.81
C LYS A 17 8.09 -12.90 -20.40
N VAL A 18 7.96 -12.61 -19.09
CA VAL A 18 7.11 -11.53 -18.59
C VAL A 18 7.92 -10.43 -17.91
N LEU A 19 8.68 -10.75 -16.85
CA LEU A 19 9.37 -9.75 -16.02
C LEU A 19 10.25 -8.73 -16.78
N PRO A 20 11.00 -9.10 -17.84
CA PRO A 20 11.85 -8.14 -18.56
C PRO A 20 11.04 -7.10 -19.37
N PHE A 21 9.75 -7.35 -19.58
CA PHE A 21 8.89 -6.58 -20.50
C PHE A 21 7.78 -5.80 -19.80
N VAL A 22 7.70 -5.86 -18.47
CA VAL A 22 6.70 -5.13 -17.68
C VAL A 22 7.29 -3.87 -17.05
N SER A 23 6.45 -2.88 -16.83
CA SER A 23 6.83 -1.57 -16.31
C SER A 23 7.40 -1.60 -14.88
N LYS A 24 6.90 -2.49 -14.01
CA LYS A 24 7.32 -2.61 -12.61
C LYS A 24 7.45 -4.08 -12.17
N PRO A 25 8.53 -4.77 -12.56
CA PRO A 25 8.69 -6.21 -12.32
C PRO A 25 8.78 -6.58 -10.83
N GLY A 26 9.28 -5.68 -9.97
CA GLY A 26 9.35 -5.89 -8.52
C GLY A 26 8.00 -6.17 -7.82
N ARG A 27 6.86 -5.97 -8.49
CA ARG A 27 5.52 -6.34 -7.98
C ARG A 27 5.32 -7.86 -7.81
N TYR A 28 6.08 -8.67 -8.55
CA TYR A 28 5.77 -10.10 -8.72
C TYR A 28 6.80 -11.03 -8.06
N ILE A 29 7.90 -10.49 -7.56
CA ILE A 29 9.08 -11.29 -7.19
C ILE A 29 8.99 -12.00 -5.83
N GLY A 30 8.23 -11.48 -4.85
CA GLY A 30 8.02 -12.16 -3.55
C GLY A 30 9.30 -12.50 -2.79
N ASN A 31 10.16 -11.51 -2.52
CA ASN A 31 11.46 -11.65 -1.83
C ASN A 31 11.58 -10.68 -0.63
N GLU A 32 10.45 -10.39 0.00
CA GLU A 32 10.33 -9.32 0.99
C GLU A 32 10.83 -9.73 2.37
N PHE A 33 11.27 -8.78 3.18
CA PHE A 33 11.62 -9.11 4.56
C PHE A 33 10.39 -9.60 5.33
N ASN A 34 10.63 -10.55 6.23
CA ASN A 34 9.61 -11.14 7.10
C ASN A 34 8.49 -11.86 6.33
N ILE A 35 8.71 -12.23 5.07
CA ILE A 35 7.82 -13.14 4.36
C ILE A 35 7.78 -14.49 5.10
N LEU A 36 6.59 -15.07 5.25
CA LEU A 36 6.39 -16.38 5.87
C LEU A 36 5.99 -17.37 4.77
N VAL A 37 6.73 -18.47 4.69
CA VAL A 37 6.49 -19.55 3.74
C VAL A 37 6.27 -20.85 4.53
N LYS A 38 5.18 -21.55 4.21
CA LYS A 38 4.83 -22.86 4.78
C LYS A 38 4.39 -23.79 3.65
N GLU A 39 5.27 -24.69 3.25
CA GLU A 39 5.03 -25.57 2.10
C GLU A 39 4.05 -26.70 2.45
N ASP A 40 4.17 -27.28 3.65
CA ASP A 40 3.41 -28.46 4.10
C ASP A 40 2.09 -28.16 4.83
N ALA A 41 1.50 -26.97 4.62
CA ALA A 41 0.24 -26.62 5.28
C ALA A 41 -0.92 -27.53 4.82
N GLU A 42 -1.75 -27.98 5.76
CA GLU A 42 -2.94 -28.79 5.48
C GLU A 42 -4.02 -27.99 4.77
N VAL A 43 -4.17 -26.70 5.13
CA VAL A 43 -5.12 -25.77 4.50
C VAL A 43 -4.36 -24.57 3.96
N LYS A 44 -4.53 -24.31 2.67
CA LYS A 44 -3.86 -23.24 1.94
C LYS A 44 -4.90 -22.20 1.51
N ILE A 45 -4.78 -20.97 2.01
CA ILE A 45 -5.64 -19.85 1.59
C ILE A 45 -4.84 -18.80 0.82
N ALA A 46 -5.37 -18.40 -0.34
CA ALA A 46 -4.92 -17.22 -1.05
C ALA A 46 -5.69 -15.99 -0.56
N LEU A 47 -5.01 -15.06 0.09
CA LEU A 47 -5.53 -13.73 0.37
C LEU A 47 -5.34 -12.88 -0.89
N CYS A 48 -6.44 -12.47 -1.52
CA CYS A 48 -6.46 -11.74 -2.78
C CYS A 48 -6.86 -10.29 -2.54
N PHE A 49 -6.00 -9.36 -2.97
CA PHE A 49 -6.34 -7.95 -3.05
C PHE A 49 -6.65 -7.58 -4.52
N PRO A 50 -7.87 -7.10 -4.82
CA PRO A 50 -8.32 -6.88 -6.20
C PRO A 50 -7.81 -5.56 -6.83
N ASP A 51 -6.52 -5.27 -6.62
CA ASP A 51 -5.77 -4.17 -7.23
C ASP A 51 -4.27 -4.52 -7.22
N VAL A 52 -3.44 -3.63 -7.75
CA VAL A 52 -1.99 -3.80 -7.81
C VAL A 52 -1.35 -3.88 -6.41
N TYR A 53 -0.20 -4.54 -6.35
CA TYR A 53 0.59 -4.79 -5.14
C TYR A 53 0.77 -3.56 -4.24
N GLU A 54 1.09 -2.39 -4.79
CA GLU A 54 1.38 -1.18 -4.01
C GLU A 54 0.17 -0.67 -3.22
N ILE A 55 -1.02 -0.86 -3.78
CA ILE A 55 -2.28 -0.49 -3.13
C ILE A 55 -2.59 -1.54 -2.06
N GLY A 56 -2.53 -2.82 -2.41
CA GLY A 56 -2.89 -3.89 -1.49
C GLY A 56 -1.94 -4.01 -0.29
N MET A 57 -0.64 -3.82 -0.45
CA MET A 57 0.33 -3.81 0.67
C MET A 57 0.15 -2.63 1.64
N SER A 58 -0.57 -1.59 1.21
CA SER A 58 -0.92 -0.45 2.06
C SER A 58 -2.12 -0.73 2.95
N TYR A 59 -2.79 -1.88 2.81
CA TYR A 59 -3.98 -2.24 3.59
C TYR A 59 -3.62 -3.07 4.84
N ILE A 60 -3.83 -2.48 6.03
CA ILE A 60 -3.50 -3.12 7.31
C ILE A 60 -4.31 -4.40 7.59
N GLY A 61 -5.59 -4.44 7.19
CA GLY A 61 -6.44 -5.62 7.43
C GLY A 61 -5.88 -6.87 6.76
N PHE A 62 -5.23 -6.72 5.60
CA PHE A 62 -4.53 -7.79 4.92
C PHE A 62 -3.36 -8.33 5.75
N LYS A 63 -2.57 -7.44 6.37
CA LYS A 63 -1.43 -7.80 7.23
C LYS A 63 -1.87 -8.51 8.51
N ILE A 64 -3.00 -8.07 9.10
CA ILE A 64 -3.61 -8.70 10.28
C ILE A 64 -4.05 -10.13 9.94
N LEU A 65 -4.81 -10.33 8.87
CA LEU A 65 -5.29 -11.67 8.49
C LEU A 65 -4.14 -12.59 8.08
N TYR A 66 -3.16 -12.08 7.32
CA TYR A 66 -1.95 -12.83 6.97
C TYR A 66 -1.19 -13.30 8.22
N ASN A 67 -1.02 -12.43 9.22
CA ASN A 67 -0.37 -12.75 10.50
C ASN A 67 -1.16 -13.81 11.27
N ILE A 68 -2.48 -13.65 11.40
CA ILE A 68 -3.33 -14.57 12.16
C ILE A 68 -3.29 -15.97 11.55
N VAL A 69 -3.49 -16.10 10.23
CA VAL A 69 -3.50 -17.42 9.59
C VAL A 69 -2.12 -18.05 9.63
N ASN A 70 -1.04 -17.31 9.37
CA ASN A 70 0.30 -17.88 9.39
C ASN A 70 0.84 -18.17 10.81
N LYS A 71 0.16 -17.77 11.89
CA LYS A 71 0.43 -18.29 13.24
C LYS A 71 -0.17 -19.67 13.50
N ILE A 72 -1.16 -20.10 12.72
CA ILE A 72 -1.79 -21.43 12.85
C ILE A 72 -0.87 -22.47 12.22
N GLU A 73 -0.43 -23.47 12.97
CA GLU A 73 0.56 -24.47 12.51
C GLU A 73 0.15 -25.18 11.22
N TRP A 74 -1.11 -25.62 11.13
CA TRP A 74 -1.65 -26.41 10.02
C TRP A 74 -2.18 -25.59 8.83
N ALA A 75 -2.14 -24.25 8.90
CA ALA A 75 -2.63 -23.38 7.83
C ALA A 75 -1.54 -22.44 7.30
N CYS A 76 -1.66 -22.06 6.03
CA CYS A 76 -0.88 -20.97 5.46
C CYS A 76 -1.76 -19.99 4.68
N ALA A 77 -1.38 -18.71 4.77
CA ALA A 77 -1.95 -17.65 3.95
C ALA A 77 -0.88 -17.10 3.01
N GLU A 78 -1.21 -17.01 1.73
CA GLU A 78 -0.35 -16.45 0.70
C GLU A 78 -1.04 -15.28 -0.01
N ARG A 79 -0.27 -14.29 -0.45
CA ARG A 79 -0.76 -13.01 -0.98
C ARG A 79 -0.81 -13.05 -2.50
N VAL A 80 -1.93 -12.58 -3.05
CA VAL A 80 -2.17 -12.49 -4.49
C VAL A 80 -2.73 -11.09 -4.81
N TYR A 81 -2.25 -10.48 -5.88
CA TYR A 81 -2.65 -9.14 -6.33
C TYR A 81 -3.07 -9.19 -7.80
N ALA A 82 -3.89 -8.23 -8.23
CA ALA A 82 -4.20 -8.10 -9.65
C ALA A 82 -2.93 -7.67 -10.41
N PRO A 83 -2.52 -8.38 -11.49
CA PRO A 83 -1.40 -7.95 -12.30
C PRO A 83 -1.78 -6.68 -13.07
N TRP A 84 -0.81 -5.80 -13.26
CA TRP A 84 -1.04 -4.62 -14.10
C TRP A 84 -1.26 -5.04 -15.56
N THR A 85 -1.85 -4.16 -16.36
CA THR A 85 -2.35 -4.50 -17.70
C THR A 85 -1.27 -5.05 -18.64
N ASP A 86 -0.02 -4.59 -18.51
CA ASP A 86 1.13 -5.08 -19.28
C ASP A 86 1.52 -6.52 -18.91
N ALA A 87 1.58 -6.83 -17.61
CA ALA A 87 1.86 -8.18 -17.13
C ALA A 87 0.70 -9.12 -17.42
N GLU A 88 -0.55 -8.68 -17.24
CA GLU A 88 -1.74 -9.46 -17.54
C GLU A 88 -1.77 -9.92 -19.00
N GLU A 89 -1.52 -9.00 -19.95
CA GLU A 89 -1.48 -9.31 -21.38
C GLU A 89 -0.43 -10.38 -21.71
N LEU A 90 0.77 -10.24 -21.15
CA LEU A 90 1.85 -11.20 -21.34
C LEU A 90 1.53 -12.55 -20.69
N MET A 91 0.98 -12.56 -19.47
CA MET A 91 0.56 -13.79 -18.79
C MET A 91 -0.48 -14.56 -19.62
N ARG A 92 -1.48 -13.87 -20.16
CA ARG A 92 -2.49 -14.47 -21.04
C ARG A 92 -1.87 -15.04 -22.32
N ARG A 93 -0.97 -14.28 -22.96
CA ARG A 93 -0.28 -14.72 -24.18
C ARG A 93 0.56 -15.98 -23.96
N GLU A 94 1.26 -16.05 -22.83
CA GLU A 94 2.12 -17.18 -22.47
C GLU A 94 1.38 -18.32 -21.75
N GLY A 95 0.07 -18.18 -21.47
CA GLY A 95 -0.73 -19.18 -20.76
C GLY A 95 -0.37 -19.35 -19.28
N ILE A 96 0.19 -18.32 -18.65
CA ILE A 96 0.62 -18.33 -17.25
C ILE A 96 -0.56 -17.91 -16.36
N PRO A 97 -1.03 -18.77 -15.42
CA PRO A 97 -2.12 -18.43 -14.52
C PRO A 97 -1.69 -17.39 -13.47
N LEU A 98 -2.67 -16.74 -12.84
CA LEU A 98 -2.42 -15.91 -11.66
C LEU A 98 -1.92 -16.77 -10.48
N PHE A 99 -0.91 -16.27 -9.77
CA PHE A 99 -0.22 -17.00 -8.71
C PHE A 99 0.09 -16.13 -7.47
N SER A 100 0.45 -16.78 -6.36
CA SER A 100 0.84 -16.14 -5.09
C SER A 100 2.28 -15.63 -5.05
N LEU A 101 2.57 -14.66 -4.18
CA LEU A 101 3.93 -14.14 -4.03
C LEU A 101 4.87 -15.10 -3.30
N GLU A 102 4.39 -15.79 -2.28
CA GLU A 102 5.20 -16.61 -1.38
C GLU A 102 5.79 -17.83 -2.10
N THR A 103 4.93 -18.66 -2.70
CA THR A 103 5.35 -19.94 -3.32
C THR A 103 5.17 -19.99 -4.82
N LYS A 104 4.65 -18.92 -5.44
CA LYS A 104 4.24 -18.90 -6.87
C LYS A 104 3.18 -19.95 -7.19
N ARG A 105 2.37 -20.35 -6.19
CA ARG A 105 1.28 -21.30 -6.40
C ARG A 105 0.17 -20.67 -7.23
N PRO A 106 -0.31 -21.31 -8.31
CA PRO A 106 -1.48 -20.87 -9.06
C PRO A 106 -2.73 -20.80 -8.20
N LEU A 107 -3.62 -19.84 -8.50
CA LEU A 107 -4.79 -19.56 -7.65
C LEU A 107 -5.75 -20.75 -7.54
N ARG A 108 -5.96 -21.50 -8.64
CA ARG A 108 -6.77 -22.72 -8.67
C ARG A 108 -6.27 -23.86 -7.77
N ASP A 109 -5.00 -23.83 -7.35
CA ASP A 109 -4.37 -24.91 -6.58
C ASP A 109 -4.45 -24.64 -5.06
N PHE A 110 -5.17 -23.60 -4.62
CA PHE A 110 -5.49 -23.33 -3.22
C PHE A 110 -6.78 -24.04 -2.78
N ASP A 111 -6.93 -24.27 -1.48
CA ASP A 111 -8.19 -24.75 -0.90
C ASP A 111 -9.25 -23.65 -0.89
N ILE A 112 -8.82 -22.43 -0.54
CA ILE A 112 -9.67 -21.27 -0.33
C ILE A 112 -9.05 -20.05 -1.00
N VAL A 113 -9.87 -19.26 -1.67
CA VAL A 113 -9.47 -17.98 -2.28
C VAL A 113 -10.30 -16.88 -1.65
N GLY A 114 -9.67 -16.01 -0.86
CA GLY A 114 -10.34 -14.94 -0.11
C GLY A 114 -10.11 -13.57 -0.70
N PHE A 115 -11.16 -12.90 -1.17
CA PHE A 115 -11.09 -11.52 -1.66
C PHE A 115 -11.47 -10.51 -0.57
N THR A 116 -10.78 -9.37 -0.57
CA THR A 116 -11.21 -8.21 0.22
C THR A 116 -11.96 -7.19 -0.65
N LEU A 117 -13.22 -6.96 -0.31
CA LEU A 117 -14.10 -5.95 -0.90
C LEU A 117 -13.91 -4.63 -0.15
N GLN A 118 -12.82 -3.93 -0.47
CA GLN A 118 -12.56 -2.59 0.06
C GLN A 118 -13.39 -1.52 -0.64
N TYR A 119 -13.69 -1.73 -1.92
CA TYR A 119 -14.23 -0.71 -2.79
C TYR A 119 -15.01 -1.33 -3.95
N GLU A 120 -16.15 -0.74 -4.34
CA GLU A 120 -17.04 -1.35 -5.34
C GLU A 120 -16.41 -1.37 -6.75
N LEU A 121 -15.55 -0.41 -7.10
CA LEU A 121 -14.89 -0.39 -8.41
C LEU A 121 -13.82 -1.48 -8.58
N HIS A 122 -13.60 -2.32 -7.56
CA HIS A 122 -12.73 -3.49 -7.67
C HIS A 122 -13.47 -4.74 -8.17
N TYR A 123 -14.80 -4.69 -8.34
CA TYR A 123 -15.58 -5.89 -8.69
C TYR A 123 -15.17 -6.50 -10.04
N SER A 124 -14.86 -5.69 -11.05
CA SER A 124 -14.33 -6.16 -12.33
C SER A 124 -12.96 -6.83 -12.20
N ASN A 125 -12.09 -6.32 -11.34
CA ASN A 125 -10.79 -6.92 -11.05
C ASN A 125 -10.92 -8.31 -10.41
N ILE A 126 -11.93 -8.53 -9.57
CA ILE A 126 -12.17 -9.86 -8.97
C ILE A 126 -12.50 -10.89 -10.05
N LEU A 127 -13.37 -10.55 -11.00
CA LEU A 127 -13.67 -11.43 -12.14
C LEU A 127 -12.42 -11.69 -12.99
N ASN A 128 -11.62 -10.66 -13.25
CA ASN A 128 -10.37 -10.78 -13.99
C ASN A 128 -9.37 -11.71 -13.27
N MET A 129 -9.26 -11.62 -11.95
CA MET A 129 -8.40 -12.48 -11.14
C MET A 129 -8.89 -13.93 -11.08
N LEU A 130 -10.20 -14.16 -10.97
CA LEU A 130 -10.77 -15.51 -11.00
C LEU A 130 -10.48 -16.20 -12.34
N GLU A 131 -10.74 -15.52 -13.46
CA GLU A 131 -10.50 -16.09 -14.78
C GLU A 131 -9.01 -16.29 -15.07
N LEU A 132 -8.14 -15.32 -14.75
CA LEU A 132 -6.70 -15.47 -14.92
C LEU A 132 -6.11 -16.52 -13.97
N GLY A 133 -6.71 -16.68 -12.79
CA GLY A 133 -6.43 -17.74 -11.82
C GLY A 133 -6.97 -19.12 -12.21
N GLN A 134 -7.70 -19.21 -13.33
CA GLN A 134 -8.32 -20.42 -13.87
C GLN A 134 -9.35 -21.05 -12.92
N ILE A 135 -10.13 -20.19 -12.25
CA ILE A 135 -11.24 -20.56 -11.38
C ILE A 135 -12.55 -20.16 -12.09
N PRO A 136 -13.57 -21.03 -12.15
CA PRO A 136 -14.86 -20.66 -12.71
C PRO A 136 -15.43 -19.37 -12.08
N ILE A 137 -15.86 -18.44 -12.93
CA ILE A 137 -16.31 -17.09 -12.50
C ILE A 137 -17.57 -17.20 -11.65
N PHE A 138 -18.56 -17.95 -12.12
CA PHE A 138 -19.81 -18.14 -11.38
C PHE A 138 -19.63 -19.21 -10.32
N SER A 139 -20.16 -18.96 -9.12
CA SER A 139 -20.11 -19.94 -8.03
C SER A 139 -20.91 -21.21 -8.35
N SER A 140 -21.92 -21.11 -9.22
CA SER A 140 -22.70 -22.26 -9.71
C SER A 140 -21.90 -23.23 -10.57
N ASP A 141 -20.81 -22.78 -11.18
CA ASP A 141 -20.03 -23.55 -12.15
C ASP A 141 -18.83 -24.25 -11.48
N ARG A 142 -18.63 -24.05 -10.17
CA ARG A 142 -17.52 -24.64 -9.40
C ARG A 142 -17.87 -26.04 -8.91
N GLY A 143 -16.95 -26.97 -9.13
CA GLY A 143 -17.01 -28.34 -8.63
C GLY A 143 -16.28 -28.55 -7.30
N GLU A 144 -16.18 -29.82 -6.88
CA GLU A 144 -15.52 -30.23 -5.64
C GLU A 144 -13.98 -30.03 -5.63
N SER A 145 -13.37 -29.90 -6.82
CA SER A 145 -11.95 -29.65 -7.00
C SER A 145 -11.58 -28.16 -7.04
N ASP A 146 -12.56 -27.27 -7.24
CA ASP A 146 -12.32 -25.84 -7.29
C ASP A 146 -12.21 -25.25 -5.86
N PRO A 147 -11.38 -24.21 -5.66
CA PRO A 147 -11.30 -23.54 -4.36
C PRO A 147 -12.66 -23.00 -3.90
N ILE A 148 -12.87 -22.94 -2.59
CA ILE A 148 -13.96 -22.14 -2.02
C ILE A 148 -13.58 -20.66 -2.13
N VAL A 149 -14.35 -19.89 -2.88
CA VAL A 149 -14.12 -18.45 -3.03
C VAL A 149 -14.92 -17.72 -1.95
N ILE A 150 -14.21 -17.08 -1.03
CA ILE A 150 -14.80 -16.26 0.03
C ILE A 150 -14.54 -14.78 -0.22
N ALA A 151 -15.39 -13.91 0.35
CA ALA A 151 -15.15 -12.47 0.33
C ALA A 151 -15.50 -11.80 1.66
N GLY A 152 -14.79 -10.75 2.03
CA GLY A 152 -15.08 -9.92 3.20
C GLY A 152 -14.73 -8.46 2.96
N GLY A 153 -14.68 -7.64 4.01
CA GLY A 153 -14.35 -6.21 3.91
C GLY A 153 -15.56 -5.29 3.98
N PRO A 154 -15.34 -3.96 4.00
CA PRO A 154 -16.37 -2.98 4.34
C PRO A 154 -17.57 -2.96 3.38
N VAL A 155 -17.35 -3.07 2.06
CA VAL A 155 -18.46 -2.98 1.09
C VAL A 155 -19.25 -4.28 0.97
N ALA A 156 -18.79 -5.38 1.59
CA ALA A 156 -19.57 -6.61 1.74
C ALA A 156 -20.85 -6.42 2.58
N CYS A 157 -21.06 -5.24 3.19
CA CYS A 157 -22.32 -4.86 3.83
C CYS A 157 -23.52 -4.83 2.86
N ASN A 158 -23.27 -4.75 1.55
CA ASN A 158 -24.22 -5.17 0.51
C ASN A 158 -23.57 -6.24 -0.38
N PRO A 159 -23.79 -7.54 -0.10
CA PRO A 159 -23.13 -8.64 -0.82
C PRO A 159 -23.81 -9.01 -2.16
N GLU A 160 -25.05 -8.57 -2.38
CA GLU A 160 -25.87 -9.01 -3.51
C GLU A 160 -25.27 -8.75 -4.90
N PRO A 161 -24.62 -7.60 -5.18
CA PRO A 161 -23.97 -7.36 -6.46
C PRO A 161 -22.93 -8.43 -6.84
N MET A 162 -22.26 -9.02 -5.85
CA MET A 162 -21.20 -10.03 -6.06
C MET A 162 -21.66 -11.47 -5.79
N SER A 163 -22.93 -11.68 -5.44
CA SER A 163 -23.44 -12.96 -4.95
C SER A 163 -23.44 -14.09 -5.99
N ALA A 164 -23.39 -13.78 -7.28
CA ALA A 164 -23.23 -14.80 -8.34
C ALA A 164 -21.80 -15.36 -8.44
N PHE A 165 -20.81 -14.70 -7.84
CA PHE A 165 -19.39 -15.01 -8.02
C PHE A 165 -18.70 -15.52 -6.75
N ILE A 166 -19.30 -15.29 -5.58
CA ILE A 166 -18.71 -15.62 -4.28
C ILE A 166 -19.49 -16.76 -3.64
N ASP A 167 -18.78 -17.75 -3.09
CA ASP A 167 -19.41 -18.89 -2.40
C ASP A 167 -19.88 -18.52 -1.00
N ALA A 168 -19.05 -17.79 -0.24
CA ALA A 168 -19.41 -17.31 1.10
C ALA A 168 -18.84 -15.91 1.39
N PHE A 169 -19.65 -15.06 2.00
CA PHE A 169 -19.23 -13.77 2.55
C PHE A 169 -18.94 -13.90 4.05
N LEU A 170 -17.79 -13.40 4.48
CA LEU A 170 -17.40 -13.26 5.88
C LEU A 170 -17.57 -11.78 6.28
N LEU A 171 -18.65 -11.50 7.01
CA LEU A 171 -19.12 -10.17 7.33
C LEU A 171 -18.61 -9.69 8.68
N GLY A 172 -18.02 -8.50 8.72
CA GLY A 172 -17.54 -7.87 9.95
C GLY A 172 -16.05 -8.13 10.24
N ASP A 173 -15.70 -8.28 11.52
CA ASP A 173 -14.31 -8.47 11.94
C ASP A 173 -13.84 -9.91 11.59
N GLY A 174 -12.71 -10.02 10.89
CA GLY A 174 -12.21 -11.29 10.35
C GLY A 174 -11.29 -12.07 11.30
N GLU A 175 -10.79 -11.44 12.36
CA GLU A 175 -9.72 -11.94 13.22
C GLU A 175 -10.06 -13.27 13.89
N ASN A 176 -11.31 -13.45 14.31
CA ASN A 176 -11.80 -14.73 14.84
C ASN A 176 -12.58 -15.54 13.80
N LEU A 177 -13.30 -14.86 12.90
CA LEU A 177 -14.20 -15.50 11.96
C LEU A 177 -13.45 -16.32 10.90
N LEU A 178 -12.35 -15.79 10.36
CA LEU A 178 -11.56 -16.50 9.35
C LEU A 178 -10.92 -17.78 9.94
N PRO A 179 -10.22 -17.76 11.08
CA PRO A 179 -9.72 -18.99 11.71
C PRO A 179 -10.81 -20.03 11.98
N GLN A 180 -11.98 -19.61 12.47
CA GLN A 180 -13.12 -20.51 12.70
C GLN A 180 -13.63 -21.15 11.41
N PHE A 181 -13.67 -20.37 10.32
CA PHE A 181 -14.03 -20.89 9.00
C PHE A 181 -13.00 -21.90 8.49
N LEU A 182 -11.71 -21.61 8.64
CA LEU A 182 -10.63 -22.51 8.22
C LEU A 182 -10.63 -23.82 9.00
N GLU A 183 -10.86 -23.79 10.32
CA GLU A 183 -10.94 -25.00 11.14
C GLU A 183 -12.16 -25.85 10.74
N LEU A 184 -13.33 -25.22 10.55
CA LEU A 184 -14.53 -25.90 10.07
C LEU A 184 -14.29 -26.56 8.71
N TYR A 185 -13.67 -25.84 7.76
CA TYR A 185 -13.28 -26.39 6.47
C TYR A 185 -12.37 -27.61 6.64
N ARG A 186 -11.30 -27.48 7.42
CA ARG A 186 -10.32 -28.54 7.68
C ARG A 186 -10.97 -29.81 8.25
N GLU A 187 -11.73 -29.67 9.32
CA GLU A 187 -12.39 -30.79 10.00
C GLU A 187 -13.38 -31.50 9.08
N MET A 188 -14.20 -30.73 8.36
CA MET A 188 -15.21 -31.30 7.48
C MET A 188 -14.61 -31.98 6.25
N ARG A 189 -13.57 -31.40 5.64
CA ARG A 189 -12.84 -32.04 4.52
C ARG A 189 -12.17 -33.35 4.95
N LYS A 190 -11.56 -33.40 6.15
CA LYS A 190 -11.01 -34.64 6.71
C LYS A 190 -12.05 -35.74 6.86
N ASN A 191 -13.30 -35.37 7.13
CA ASN A 191 -14.43 -36.29 7.25
C ASN A 191 -15.14 -36.57 5.92
N GLY A 192 -14.60 -36.12 4.78
CA GLY A 192 -15.15 -36.38 3.45
C GLY A 192 -16.40 -35.57 3.10
N ALA A 193 -16.66 -34.45 3.79
CA ALA A 193 -17.79 -33.58 3.49
C ALA A 193 -17.64 -32.91 2.11
N SER A 194 -18.75 -32.82 1.40
CA SER A 194 -18.87 -32.06 0.15
C SER A 194 -18.76 -30.56 0.38
N ARG A 195 -18.48 -29.82 -0.70
CA ARG A 195 -18.47 -28.35 -0.71
C ARG A 195 -19.75 -27.75 -0.14
N ASP A 196 -20.90 -28.27 -0.56
CA ASP A 196 -22.21 -27.74 -0.13
C ASP A 196 -22.48 -28.00 1.35
N GLU A 197 -22.06 -29.16 1.89
CA GLU A 197 -22.18 -29.44 3.33
C GLU A 197 -21.31 -28.50 4.17
N ILE A 198 -20.10 -28.20 3.71
CA ILE A 198 -19.20 -27.24 4.36
C ILE A 198 -19.83 -25.85 4.38
N LEU A 199 -20.27 -25.35 3.22
CA LEU A 199 -20.88 -24.03 3.09
C LEU A 199 -22.16 -23.92 3.93
N LEU A 200 -23.02 -24.94 3.89
CA LEU A 200 -24.26 -24.96 4.65
C LEU A 200 -23.98 -24.96 6.15
N THR A 201 -23.01 -25.76 6.60
CA THR A 201 -22.62 -25.83 8.01
C THR A 201 -22.00 -24.52 8.47
N ALA A 202 -21.15 -23.89 7.66
CA ALA A 202 -20.57 -22.59 7.94
C ALA A 202 -21.68 -21.52 8.10
N GLY A 203 -22.63 -21.46 7.17
CA GLY A 203 -23.76 -20.52 7.24
C GLY A 203 -24.71 -20.76 8.42
N LYS A 204 -24.83 -22.00 8.90
CA LYS A 204 -25.64 -22.36 10.09
C LYS A 204 -24.93 -22.04 11.41
N LYS A 205 -23.62 -22.33 11.51
CA LYS A 205 -22.89 -22.33 12.79
C LYS A 205 -22.09 -21.06 13.05
N LEU A 206 -21.59 -20.39 12.01
CA LEU A 206 -20.67 -19.27 12.15
C LEU A 206 -21.40 -17.93 11.96
N GLN A 207 -21.44 -17.12 13.02
CA GLN A 207 -21.98 -15.75 12.92
C GLN A 207 -21.13 -14.93 11.95
N GLY A 208 -21.80 -14.25 11.01
CA GLY A 208 -21.14 -13.43 9.99
C GLY A 208 -20.90 -14.16 8.67
N VAL A 209 -21.21 -15.45 8.56
CA VAL A 209 -21.14 -16.18 7.28
C VAL A 209 -22.46 -16.08 6.53
N TYR A 210 -22.44 -15.45 5.36
CA TYR A 210 -23.56 -15.42 4.42
C TYR A 210 -23.21 -16.23 3.17
N VAL A 211 -24.01 -17.24 2.84
CA VAL A 211 -23.80 -18.12 1.66
C VAL A 211 -24.92 -17.88 0.65
N PRO A 212 -24.68 -17.11 -0.44
CA PRO A 212 -25.76 -16.65 -1.31
C PRO A 212 -26.59 -17.77 -1.95
N LYS A 213 -25.98 -18.92 -2.23
CA LYS A 213 -26.64 -20.09 -2.82
C LYS A 213 -27.84 -20.59 -2.00
N PHE A 214 -27.87 -20.32 -0.70
CA PHE A 214 -28.95 -20.78 0.19
C PHE A 214 -30.00 -19.71 0.51
N TYR A 215 -29.97 -18.58 -0.21
CA TYR A 215 -30.93 -17.50 -0.09
C TYR A 215 -31.40 -17.07 -1.47
N GLU A 216 -32.71 -16.96 -1.66
CA GLU A 216 -33.32 -16.63 -2.94
C GLU A 216 -34.00 -15.26 -2.91
N PRO A 217 -33.62 -14.32 -3.79
CA PRO A 217 -34.24 -13.01 -3.87
C PRO A 217 -35.67 -13.11 -4.43
N ILE A 218 -36.58 -12.32 -3.86
CA ILE A 218 -37.98 -12.25 -4.26
C ILE A 218 -38.19 -10.96 -5.04
N TYR A 219 -38.77 -11.08 -6.24
CA TYR A 219 -39.12 -9.96 -7.10
C TYR A 219 -40.61 -9.98 -7.44
N GLU A 220 -41.26 -8.81 -7.40
CA GLU A 220 -42.63 -8.61 -7.85
C GLU A 220 -42.65 -7.43 -8.82
N GLU A 221 -43.21 -7.63 -10.03
CA GLU A 221 -43.25 -6.60 -11.08
C GLU A 221 -41.87 -5.97 -11.36
N GLY A 222 -40.80 -6.76 -11.26
CA GLY A 222 -39.42 -6.31 -11.45
C GLY A 222 -38.82 -5.51 -10.29
N LYS A 223 -39.55 -5.29 -9.19
CA LYS A 223 -39.05 -4.65 -7.97
C LYS A 223 -38.58 -5.70 -6.97
N TYR A 224 -37.47 -5.44 -6.29
CA TYR A 224 -36.99 -6.28 -5.19
C TYR A 224 -37.93 -6.18 -3.98
N LYS A 225 -38.32 -7.31 -3.40
CA LYS A 225 -39.26 -7.39 -2.28
C LYS A 225 -38.68 -8.04 -1.02
N GLY A 226 -37.52 -8.67 -1.14
CA GLY A 226 -36.83 -9.30 -0.02
C GLY A 226 -36.08 -10.56 -0.45
N ILE A 227 -35.75 -11.38 0.54
CA ILE A 227 -35.03 -12.64 0.34
C ILE A 227 -35.66 -13.73 1.19
N ARG A 228 -35.71 -14.96 0.69
CA ARG A 228 -36.11 -16.15 1.45
C ARG A 228 -34.91 -17.06 1.69
N LYS A 229 -34.80 -17.64 2.88
CA LYS A 229 -33.85 -18.71 3.17
C LYS A 229 -34.38 -20.05 2.61
N LEU A 230 -33.49 -20.89 2.09
CA LEU A 230 -33.84 -22.20 1.55
C LEU A 230 -33.82 -23.31 2.62
N PHE A 231 -33.22 -23.05 3.78
CA PHE A 231 -33.16 -23.97 4.92
C PHE A 231 -33.56 -23.24 6.20
N ASP A 232 -34.37 -23.88 7.04
CA ASP A 232 -34.95 -23.25 8.23
C ASP A 232 -33.92 -22.86 9.29
N GLU A 233 -32.80 -23.59 9.38
CA GLU A 233 -31.76 -23.35 10.38
C GLU A 233 -30.84 -22.18 10.01
N LEU A 234 -30.98 -21.60 8.80
CA LEU A 234 -30.20 -20.44 8.38
C LEU A 234 -30.71 -19.14 9.03
N PRO A 235 -29.79 -18.23 9.40
CA PRO A 235 -30.16 -16.96 10.01
C PRO A 235 -30.77 -15.99 9.00
N LEU A 236 -31.83 -15.28 9.41
CA LEU A 236 -32.37 -14.15 8.65
C LEU A 236 -32.86 -13.10 9.67
N PRO A 237 -32.19 -11.95 9.82
CA PRO A 237 -31.02 -11.50 9.06
C PRO A 237 -29.72 -12.22 9.45
N VAL A 238 -28.75 -12.25 8.54
CA VAL A 238 -27.37 -12.66 8.84
C VAL A 238 -26.69 -11.53 9.60
N LYS A 239 -26.32 -11.80 10.86
CA LYS A 239 -25.62 -10.84 11.72
C LYS A 239 -24.12 -10.92 11.49
N ARG A 240 -23.46 -9.77 11.30
CA ARG A 240 -22.00 -9.72 11.15
C ARG A 240 -21.26 -10.21 12.41
N ASN A 241 -20.01 -10.63 12.25
CA ASN A 241 -19.09 -10.86 13.35
C ASN A 241 -18.48 -9.56 13.88
N VAL A 242 -18.30 -9.47 15.19
CA VAL A 242 -17.67 -8.33 15.87
C VAL A 242 -16.79 -8.86 16.99
N ILE A 243 -15.51 -8.49 17.01
CA ILE A 243 -14.64 -8.79 18.16
C ILE A 243 -14.87 -7.76 19.26
N PRO A 244 -14.97 -8.17 20.54
CA PRO A 244 -15.20 -7.24 21.65
C PRO A 244 -13.99 -6.33 21.90
N GLU A 245 -12.77 -6.83 21.65
CA GLU A 245 -11.52 -6.13 21.89
C GLU A 245 -10.53 -6.38 20.75
N LEU A 246 -9.73 -5.34 20.44
CA LEU A 246 -8.63 -5.40 19.49
C LEU A 246 -7.36 -5.84 20.21
N LYS A 247 -7.10 -7.14 20.25
CA LYS A 247 -6.01 -7.69 21.05
C LYS A 247 -4.63 -7.59 20.38
N PRO A 248 -3.53 -7.49 21.14
CA PRO A 248 -2.17 -7.40 20.59
C PRO A 248 -1.79 -8.56 19.68
N GLU A 249 -2.24 -9.79 19.97
CA GLU A 249 -1.88 -10.99 19.21
C GLU A 249 -2.36 -10.98 17.75
N HIS A 250 -3.38 -10.17 17.44
CA HIS A 250 -3.90 -10.01 16.08
C HIS A 250 -2.90 -9.29 15.16
N TYR A 251 -2.05 -8.43 15.72
CA TYR A 251 -1.12 -7.61 14.96
C TYR A 251 0.25 -8.32 14.79
N PRO A 252 0.95 -8.12 13.66
CA PRO A 252 2.27 -8.71 13.43
C PRO A 252 3.38 -7.94 14.15
N ASP A 253 4.22 -8.64 14.90
CA ASP A 253 5.45 -8.06 15.47
C ASP A 253 6.55 -7.86 14.42
N ARG A 254 6.49 -8.67 13.35
CA ARG A 254 7.42 -8.66 12.21
C ARG A 254 6.61 -8.53 10.92
N PRO A 255 5.97 -7.38 10.65
CA PRO A 255 5.19 -7.22 9.43
C PRO A 255 6.10 -7.33 8.20
N ILE A 256 5.52 -7.80 7.09
CA ILE A 256 6.21 -7.85 5.80
C ILE A 256 6.64 -6.44 5.39
N VAL A 257 7.89 -6.31 4.94
CA VAL A 257 8.45 -5.05 4.48
C VAL A 257 8.69 -5.12 2.97
N PRO A 258 7.93 -4.35 2.16
CA PRO A 258 8.07 -4.32 0.71
C PRO A 258 9.50 -4.04 0.23
N LEU A 259 9.92 -4.68 -0.86
CA LEU A 259 11.17 -4.32 -1.54
C LEU A 259 11.02 -3.10 -2.47
N ILE A 260 9.79 -2.78 -2.88
CA ILE A 260 9.46 -1.61 -3.70
C ILE A 260 8.59 -0.64 -2.91
N GLU A 261 8.63 0.64 -3.27
CA GLU A 261 7.71 1.62 -2.68
C GLU A 261 6.25 1.31 -2.95
N VAL A 262 5.48 1.42 -1.86
CA VAL A 262 4.02 1.25 -1.80
C VAL A 262 3.36 2.57 -1.42
N VAL A 263 2.05 2.70 -1.63
CA VAL A 263 1.33 3.99 -1.46
C VAL A 263 1.38 4.54 -0.03
N HIS A 264 1.34 3.67 0.97
CA HIS A 264 1.55 4.03 2.38
C HIS A 264 2.70 3.22 2.95
N ASP A 265 3.92 3.59 2.57
CA ASP A 265 5.14 2.88 2.96
C ASP A 265 5.65 3.25 4.36
N ARG A 266 4.83 2.94 5.37
CA ARG A 266 5.02 3.33 6.77
C ARG A 266 4.44 2.30 7.72
N PHE A 267 4.91 2.33 8.97
CA PHE A 267 4.28 1.54 10.03
C PHE A 267 2.87 2.08 10.32
N GLN A 268 1.85 1.25 10.16
CA GLN A 268 0.46 1.58 10.43
C GLN A 268 0.05 1.01 11.80
N LEU A 269 0.02 1.85 12.82
CA LEU A 269 -0.40 1.48 14.17
C LEU A 269 -1.91 1.72 14.31
N GLU A 270 -2.73 0.68 14.19
CA GLU A 270 -4.19 0.80 14.44
C GLU A 270 -4.40 1.05 15.94
N ILE A 271 -4.85 2.25 16.32
CA ILE A 271 -5.03 2.63 17.73
C ILE A 271 -6.45 2.37 18.24
N MET A 272 -7.43 2.39 17.32
CA MET A 272 -8.82 2.08 17.61
C MET A 272 -9.60 1.75 16.32
N ARG A 273 -10.71 1.02 16.48
CA ARG A 273 -11.66 0.69 15.40
C ARG A 273 -13.05 1.23 15.72
N GLY A 274 -13.74 1.76 14.71
CA GLY A 274 -15.06 2.38 14.85
C GLY A 274 -15.01 3.89 15.06
N CYS A 275 -16.18 4.53 14.99
CA CYS A 275 -16.35 5.97 15.20
C CYS A 275 -17.73 6.28 15.79
N THR A 276 -17.81 7.18 16.77
CA THR A 276 -19.05 7.52 17.47
C THR A 276 -19.80 8.74 16.90
N GLN A 277 -19.15 9.57 16.09
CA GLN A 277 -19.74 10.83 15.57
C GLN A 277 -21.04 10.64 14.81
N GLY A 278 -21.16 9.54 14.06
CA GLY A 278 -22.38 9.23 13.32
C GLY A 278 -22.69 10.22 12.21
N CYS A 279 -21.69 10.59 11.39
CA CYS A 279 -21.95 11.34 10.16
C CYS A 279 -22.90 10.54 9.26
N ARG A 280 -23.98 11.16 8.78
CA ARG A 280 -25.13 10.48 8.15
C ARG A 280 -24.85 9.85 6.78
N PHE A 281 -23.77 10.25 6.13
CA PHE A 281 -23.28 9.68 4.88
C PHE A 281 -22.22 8.58 5.08
N CYS A 282 -21.61 8.49 6.27
CA CYS A 282 -20.40 7.72 6.46
C CYS A 282 -20.72 6.25 6.75
N ASN A 283 -20.57 5.40 5.74
CA ASN A 283 -20.75 3.95 5.88
C ASN A 283 -19.83 3.36 6.96
N ALA A 284 -18.53 3.65 6.93
CA ALA A 284 -17.57 3.20 7.92
C ALA A 284 -17.96 3.61 9.37
N GLY A 285 -18.49 4.83 9.54
CA GLY A 285 -18.95 5.34 10.83
C GLY A 285 -20.15 4.59 11.42
N MET A 286 -20.88 3.84 10.59
CA MET A 286 -22.01 3.01 11.02
C MET A 286 -21.64 1.54 11.13
N ILE A 287 -20.99 0.96 10.11
CA ILE A 287 -20.75 -0.49 10.05
C ILE A 287 -19.68 -0.99 11.04
N TYR A 288 -18.76 -0.13 11.47
CA TYR A 288 -17.69 -0.53 12.40
C TYR A 288 -18.03 -0.35 13.88
N ARG A 289 -19.21 0.20 14.22
CA ARG A 289 -19.61 0.43 15.62
C ARG A 289 -19.63 -0.88 16.45
N PRO A 290 -19.48 -0.85 17.78
CA PRO A 290 -19.06 0.28 18.61
C PRO A 290 -17.57 0.65 18.44
N VAL A 291 -17.13 1.73 19.08
CA VAL A 291 -15.70 2.09 19.16
C VAL A 291 -14.97 1.14 20.10
N ARG A 292 -13.80 0.69 19.68
CA ARG A 292 -12.88 -0.17 20.45
C ARG A 292 -11.47 0.40 20.41
N GLU A 293 -11.03 0.98 21.52
CA GLU A 293 -9.69 1.54 21.71
C GLU A 293 -8.71 0.48 22.24
N ARG A 294 -7.46 0.51 21.78
CA ARG A 294 -6.37 -0.36 22.27
C ARG A 294 -5.64 0.30 23.45
N ALA A 295 -5.03 -0.48 24.33
CA ALA A 295 -4.30 0.06 25.48
C ALA A 295 -2.99 0.73 25.04
N VAL A 296 -2.57 1.79 25.74
CA VAL A 296 -1.32 2.50 25.41
C VAL A 296 -0.10 1.59 25.53
N ASP A 297 -0.04 0.74 26.56
CA ASP A 297 1.08 -0.21 26.74
C ASP A 297 1.25 -1.15 25.55
N ASP A 298 0.15 -1.71 25.05
CA ASP A 298 0.16 -2.58 23.87
C ASP A 298 0.69 -1.86 22.63
N LEU A 299 0.24 -0.63 22.43
CA LEU A 299 0.63 0.22 21.30
C LEU A 299 2.11 0.60 21.36
N ILE A 300 2.62 0.96 22.54
CA ILE A 300 4.04 1.30 22.74
C ILE A 300 4.93 0.07 22.53
N ASN A 301 4.50 -1.09 23.03
CA ASN A 301 5.24 -2.33 22.86
C ASN A 301 5.25 -2.78 21.40
N GLU A 302 4.14 -2.64 20.67
CA GLU A 302 4.08 -2.87 19.22
C GLU A 302 5.02 -1.91 18.48
N THR A 303 4.99 -0.61 18.79
CA THR A 303 5.88 0.38 18.15
C THR A 303 7.34 -0.01 18.27
N ARG A 304 7.83 -0.39 19.46
CA ARG A 304 9.22 -0.82 19.65
C ARG A 304 9.56 -2.03 18.78
N ARG A 305 8.77 -3.09 18.89
CA ARG A 305 9.01 -4.34 18.15
C ARG A 305 8.98 -4.13 16.64
N VAL A 306 8.00 -3.37 16.13
CA VAL A 306 7.87 -3.17 14.68
C VAL A 306 9.00 -2.29 14.14
N ILE A 307 9.35 -1.18 14.80
CA ILE A 307 10.46 -0.32 14.33
C ILE A 307 11.77 -1.11 14.26
N GLU A 308 12.07 -1.92 15.29
CA GLU A 308 13.28 -2.75 15.35
C GLU A 308 13.31 -3.80 14.24
N ASN A 309 12.18 -4.46 13.96
CA ASN A 309 12.14 -5.56 12.99
C ASN A 309 11.99 -5.12 11.52
N THR A 310 11.65 -3.86 11.27
CA THR A 310 11.33 -3.37 9.92
C THR A 310 12.27 -2.27 9.41
N GLY A 311 12.81 -1.45 10.31
CA GLY A 311 13.55 -0.25 9.93
C GLY A 311 12.69 0.84 9.30
N TYR A 312 11.36 0.85 9.51
CA TYR A 312 10.50 1.92 9.00
C TYR A 312 10.98 3.31 9.43
N GLU A 313 10.85 4.26 8.50
CA GLU A 313 11.24 5.67 8.69
C GLU A 313 10.05 6.54 9.11
N GLU A 314 8.84 6.07 8.84
CA GLU A 314 7.60 6.76 9.18
C GLU A 314 6.65 5.81 9.93
N MET A 315 5.91 6.35 10.90
CA MET A 315 4.84 5.68 11.62
C MET A 315 3.56 6.51 11.56
N SER A 316 2.41 5.85 11.49
CA SER A 316 1.10 6.50 11.40
C SER A 316 0.13 5.93 12.40
N PHE A 317 -0.55 6.79 13.14
CA PHE A 317 -1.65 6.37 14.03
C PHE A 317 -2.94 6.25 13.22
N VAL A 318 -3.35 5.01 12.95
CA VAL A 318 -4.45 4.69 12.06
C VAL A 318 -5.74 4.45 12.84
N SER A 319 -6.80 5.17 12.47
CA SER A 319 -8.18 4.91 12.87
C SER A 319 -9.12 5.74 11.99
N LEU A 320 -10.44 5.57 12.13
CA LEU A 320 -11.42 6.46 11.49
C LEU A 320 -11.42 7.89 12.07
N SER A 321 -10.82 8.09 13.25
CA SER A 321 -10.76 9.39 13.91
C SER A 321 -9.68 9.47 14.97
N THR A 322 -8.43 9.61 14.56
CA THR A 322 -7.28 9.44 15.45
C THR A 322 -7.29 10.41 16.63
N SER A 323 -7.75 11.63 16.40
CA SER A 323 -7.81 12.67 17.41
C SER A 323 -8.88 12.45 18.49
N ASP A 324 -9.78 11.47 18.31
CA ASP A 324 -10.73 11.10 19.36
C ASP A 324 -10.19 9.99 20.28
N TYR A 325 -9.05 9.35 20.00
CA TYR A 325 -8.53 8.30 20.89
C TYR A 325 -8.29 8.85 22.29
N SER A 326 -8.94 8.27 23.30
CA SER A 326 -9.11 8.90 24.61
C SER A 326 -7.80 9.15 25.38
N LEU A 327 -6.75 8.37 25.10
CA LEU A 327 -5.43 8.49 25.71
C LEU A 327 -4.37 8.96 24.70
N LEU A 328 -4.76 9.74 23.68
CA LEU A 328 -3.85 10.21 22.63
C LEU A 328 -2.66 11.03 23.18
N PRO A 329 -2.84 11.97 24.13
CA PRO A 329 -1.70 12.71 24.71
C PRO A 329 -0.67 11.80 25.38
N GLU A 330 -1.11 10.78 26.12
CA GLU A 330 -0.22 9.79 26.75
C GLU A 330 0.52 8.97 25.70
N LEU A 331 -0.20 8.45 24.69
CA LEU A 331 0.38 7.68 23.60
C LEU A 331 1.44 8.48 22.83
N MET A 332 1.16 9.76 22.55
CA MET A 332 2.12 10.66 21.90
C MET A 332 3.34 10.91 22.77
N GLY A 333 3.14 11.22 24.06
CA GLY A 333 4.24 11.45 25.00
C GLY A 333 5.17 10.24 25.10
N ARG A 334 4.62 9.03 25.26
CA ARG A 334 5.40 7.80 25.36
C ARG A 334 6.07 7.37 24.06
N ASN A 335 5.52 7.73 22.90
CA ASN A 335 6.17 7.50 21.60
C ASN A 335 7.23 8.57 21.27
N TYR A 336 7.22 9.73 21.92
CA TYR A 336 8.12 10.84 21.58
C TYR A 336 9.60 10.46 21.69
N GLU A 337 9.97 9.73 22.75
CA GLU A 337 11.33 9.23 22.94
C GLU A 337 11.74 8.27 21.83
N ILE A 338 10.86 7.32 21.47
CA ILE A 338 11.11 6.35 20.40
C ILE A 338 11.27 7.06 19.05
N VAL A 339 10.37 7.99 18.75
CA VAL A 339 10.40 8.83 17.53
C VAL A 339 11.71 9.59 17.41
N LYS A 340 12.17 10.21 18.50
CA LYS A 340 13.41 11.00 18.53
C LYS A 340 14.65 10.11 18.44
N GLU A 341 14.75 9.08 19.28
CA GLU A 341 15.90 8.18 19.34
C GLU A 341 16.08 7.41 18.04
N LYS A 342 14.99 6.83 17.50
CA LYS A 342 15.02 6.04 16.27
C LYS A 342 14.87 6.89 15.01
N LYS A 343 14.77 8.22 15.13
CA LYS A 343 14.54 9.15 14.01
C LYS A 343 13.38 8.68 13.12
N VAL A 344 12.23 8.36 13.71
CA VAL A 344 11.02 7.91 13.01
C VAL A 344 10.05 9.07 12.91
N SER A 345 9.54 9.35 11.72
CA SER A 345 8.60 10.44 11.47
C SER A 345 7.17 10.02 11.80
N PRO A 346 6.49 10.65 12.77
CA PRO A 346 5.09 10.34 13.03
C PRO A 346 4.14 11.09 12.09
N SER A 347 3.03 10.45 11.72
CA SER A 347 1.97 11.06 10.91
C SER A 347 0.56 10.71 11.40
N PHE A 348 -0.38 11.58 11.08
CA PHE A 348 -1.81 11.38 11.36
C PHE A 348 -2.61 11.46 10.05
N PRO A 349 -3.24 10.36 9.62
CA PRO A 349 -3.96 10.33 8.35
C PRO A 349 -5.36 10.96 8.45
N SER A 350 -5.91 11.10 9.66
CA SER A 350 -7.29 11.57 9.88
C SER A 350 -7.36 12.41 11.15
N LEU A 351 -7.18 13.72 10.99
CA LEU A 351 -7.28 14.70 12.08
C LEU A 351 -8.57 15.50 11.94
N ARG A 352 -9.28 15.67 13.05
CA ARG A 352 -10.41 16.59 13.11
C ARG A 352 -9.98 17.95 13.61
N PRO A 353 -10.58 19.03 13.08
CA PRO A 353 -10.19 20.37 13.50
C PRO A 353 -10.43 20.67 14.99
N GLN A 354 -11.53 20.18 15.57
CA GLN A 354 -11.91 20.45 16.99
C GLN A 354 -10.84 20.00 17.98
N THR A 355 -10.28 18.82 17.71
CA THR A 355 -9.33 18.10 18.56
C THR A 355 -7.88 18.33 18.12
N TYR A 356 -7.62 19.23 17.17
CA TYR A 356 -6.27 19.55 16.72
C TYR A 356 -5.58 20.48 17.73
N THR A 357 -4.48 20.00 18.31
CA THR A 357 -3.76 20.71 19.37
C THR A 357 -2.35 21.10 18.93
N VAL A 358 -1.74 22.01 19.70
CA VAL A 358 -0.32 22.36 19.56
C VAL A 358 0.58 21.14 19.76
N GLY A 359 0.21 20.21 20.65
CA GLY A 359 0.95 18.96 20.85
C GLY A 359 0.99 18.10 19.57
N ILE A 360 -0.13 17.96 18.87
CA ILE A 360 -0.22 17.23 17.59
C ILE A 360 0.66 17.91 16.52
N ALA A 361 0.60 19.24 16.44
CA ALA A 361 1.42 20.02 15.52
C ALA A 361 2.93 19.86 15.80
N LYS A 362 3.35 19.87 17.07
CA LYS A 362 4.76 19.63 17.45
C LYS A 362 5.21 18.22 17.09
N PHE A 363 4.42 17.21 17.46
CA PHE A 363 4.75 15.80 17.23
C PHE A 363 4.93 15.52 15.73
N THR A 364 4.03 16.02 14.88
CA THR A 364 4.12 15.84 13.41
C THR A 364 5.24 16.63 12.74
N ARG A 365 5.57 17.82 13.26
CA ARG A 365 6.63 18.65 12.68
C ARG A 365 8.01 18.03 12.83
N GLU A 366 8.28 17.36 13.95
CA GLU A 366 9.54 16.61 14.15
C GLU A 366 9.74 15.53 13.07
N GLY A 367 8.67 15.04 12.44
CA GLY A 367 8.71 14.10 11.31
C GLY A 367 8.74 14.72 9.91
N GLY A 368 8.82 16.04 9.77
CA GLY A 368 8.94 16.69 8.46
C GLY A 368 7.68 16.65 7.58
N ALA A 369 6.47 16.57 8.15
CA ALA A 369 5.24 16.59 7.36
C ALA A 369 5.08 17.91 6.56
N SER A 370 4.85 17.82 5.24
CA SER A 370 4.81 18.98 4.32
C SER A 370 3.43 19.59 4.07
N GLY A 371 2.34 18.91 4.49
CA GLY A 371 0.96 19.36 4.30
C GLY A 371 0.02 18.81 5.35
N LEU A 372 -1.02 19.58 5.70
CA LEU A 372 -2.05 19.18 6.67
C LEU A 372 -3.41 19.02 5.98
N THR A 373 -4.12 17.95 6.30
CA THR A 373 -5.43 17.64 5.70
C THR A 373 -6.54 17.80 6.72
N PHE A 374 -7.56 18.58 6.38
CA PHE A 374 -8.79 18.71 7.14
C PHE A 374 -9.99 18.30 6.27
N ALA A 375 -11.00 17.73 6.90
CA ALA A 375 -12.26 17.42 6.25
C ALA A 375 -13.38 18.20 6.95
N PRO A 376 -13.82 19.35 6.38
CA PRO A 376 -15.05 20.02 6.79
C PRO A 376 -16.30 19.38 6.16
N GLU A 377 -16.15 18.66 5.05
CA GLU A 377 -17.15 17.92 4.25
C GLU A 377 -18.29 18.74 3.63
N ALA A 378 -18.71 19.84 4.25
CA ALA A 378 -19.73 20.74 3.72
C ALA A 378 -19.31 22.22 3.89
N GLY A 379 -19.75 23.08 2.98
CA GLY A 379 -19.34 24.49 2.90
C GLY A 379 -20.00 25.43 3.91
N THR A 380 -21.08 25.02 4.58
CA THR A 380 -21.81 25.83 5.58
C THR A 380 -22.06 25.03 6.85
N GLU A 381 -22.24 25.72 7.97
CA GLU A 381 -22.62 25.08 9.24
C GLU A 381 -23.98 24.38 9.16
N ARG A 382 -24.92 24.98 8.42
CA ARG A 382 -26.24 24.41 8.14
C ARG A 382 -26.11 23.01 7.54
N LEU A 383 -25.39 22.87 6.43
CA LEU A 383 -25.21 21.59 5.77
C LEU A 383 -24.33 20.63 6.60
N ARG A 384 -23.37 21.14 7.40
CA ARG A 384 -22.65 20.33 8.39
C ARG A 384 -23.58 19.72 9.45
N ARG A 385 -24.59 20.46 9.95
CA ARG A 385 -25.63 19.90 10.85
C ARG A 385 -26.48 18.84 10.15
N VAL A 386 -26.86 19.06 8.89
CA VAL A 386 -27.62 18.10 8.08
C VAL A 386 -26.86 16.78 7.94
N ILE A 387 -25.55 16.80 7.72
CA ILE A 387 -24.74 15.57 7.64
C ILE A 387 -24.27 15.03 9.00
N ASN A 388 -24.66 15.67 10.11
CA ASN A 388 -24.25 15.38 11.48
C ASN A 388 -22.72 15.44 11.68
N LYS A 389 -22.09 16.52 11.19
CA LYS A 389 -20.67 16.82 11.42
C LYS A 389 -20.55 17.89 12.51
N GLN A 390 -19.95 17.51 13.63
CA GLN A 390 -19.86 18.34 14.85
C GLN A 390 -18.66 19.32 14.82
N SER A 391 -18.46 20.03 13.71
CA SER A 391 -17.33 20.95 13.52
C SER A 391 -17.78 22.38 13.27
N SER A 392 -17.44 23.30 14.19
CA SER A 392 -17.62 24.75 14.01
C SER A 392 -16.56 25.33 13.05
N GLU A 393 -16.85 26.48 12.45
CA GLU A 393 -15.83 27.21 11.66
C GLU A 393 -14.70 27.74 12.55
N ASP A 394 -15.02 28.13 13.80
CA ASP A 394 -14.03 28.64 14.75
C ASP A 394 -12.98 27.57 15.10
N ASP A 395 -13.41 26.33 15.37
CA ASP A 395 -12.50 25.21 15.59
C ASP A 395 -11.62 24.94 14.37
N PHE A 396 -12.20 25.04 13.19
CA PHE A 396 -11.48 24.86 11.94
C PHE A 396 -10.40 25.93 11.74
N TYR A 397 -10.75 27.20 11.88
CA TYR A 397 -9.80 28.30 11.69
C TYR A 397 -8.73 28.34 12.78
N ARG A 398 -9.06 27.99 14.03
CA ARG A 398 -8.07 27.79 15.11
C ARG A 398 -7.04 26.73 14.73
N ALA A 399 -7.49 25.58 14.21
CA ALA A 399 -6.58 24.52 13.78
C ALA A 399 -5.67 24.94 12.62
N VAL A 400 -6.22 25.70 11.66
CA VAL A 400 -5.46 26.29 10.54
C VAL A 400 -4.42 27.30 11.04
N GLU A 401 -4.77 28.16 11.99
CA GLU A 401 -3.85 29.14 12.57
C GLU A 401 -2.67 28.46 13.25
N ILE A 402 -2.93 27.42 14.06
CA ILE A 402 -1.88 26.60 14.68
C ILE A 402 -0.97 26.00 13.60
N ALA A 403 -1.54 25.40 12.54
CA ALA A 403 -0.74 24.83 11.46
C ALA A 403 0.15 25.89 10.77
N ILE A 404 -0.36 27.08 10.52
CA ILE A 404 0.42 28.16 9.90
C ILE A 404 1.60 28.58 10.79
N ASP A 405 1.35 28.74 12.09
CA ASP A 405 2.36 29.14 13.08
C ASP A 405 3.49 28.10 13.19
N TYR A 406 3.16 26.82 12.99
CA TYR A 406 4.13 25.73 12.98
C TYR A 406 4.80 25.46 11.62
N GLY A 407 4.57 26.33 10.62
CA GLY A 407 5.37 26.33 9.39
C GLY A 407 4.72 25.62 8.20
N TRP A 408 3.49 25.11 8.32
CA TRP A 408 2.79 24.55 7.16
C TRP A 408 2.51 25.62 6.10
N ARG A 409 2.64 25.24 4.83
CA ARG A 409 2.41 26.09 3.65
C ARG A 409 1.37 25.52 2.68
N LEU A 410 0.87 24.32 2.97
CA LEU A 410 -0.16 23.65 2.20
C LEU A 410 -1.23 23.11 3.15
N VAL A 411 -2.48 23.52 2.90
CA VAL A 411 -3.67 22.97 3.56
C VAL A 411 -4.51 22.22 2.52
N LYS A 412 -4.84 20.97 2.79
CA LYS A 412 -5.75 20.16 1.97
C LYS A 412 -7.13 20.12 2.64
N LEU A 413 -8.19 20.38 1.88
CA LEU A 413 -9.57 20.43 2.36
C LEU A 413 -10.44 19.45 1.58
N TYR A 414 -11.20 18.61 2.27
CA TYR A 414 -12.12 17.65 1.67
C TYR A 414 -13.58 18.06 1.86
N PHE A 415 -14.30 18.14 0.74
CA PHE A 415 -15.71 18.49 0.68
C PHE A 415 -16.50 17.48 -0.15
N MET A 416 -17.82 17.51 0.04
CA MET A 416 -18.78 16.78 -0.76
C MET A 416 -19.68 17.77 -1.51
N MET A 417 -20.26 17.31 -2.62
CA MET A 417 -21.34 18.03 -3.32
C MET A 417 -22.52 17.09 -3.61
N GLY A 418 -23.71 17.64 -3.78
CA GLY A 418 -24.92 16.85 -4.03
C GLY A 418 -25.51 16.21 -2.76
N LEU A 419 -25.19 16.77 -1.59
CA LEU A 419 -25.76 16.31 -0.32
C LEU A 419 -27.26 16.60 -0.20
N PRO A 420 -28.02 15.87 0.64
CA PRO A 420 -29.42 16.18 0.91
C PRO A 420 -29.59 17.62 1.41
N THR A 421 -30.61 18.32 0.91
CA THR A 421 -30.92 19.74 1.22
C THR A 421 -29.85 20.76 0.78
N GLU A 422 -28.84 20.37 0.00
CA GLU A 422 -27.79 21.28 -0.47
C GLU A 422 -28.34 22.37 -1.41
N THR A 423 -27.85 23.59 -1.21
CA THR A 423 -28.14 24.78 -2.00
C THR A 423 -26.85 25.34 -2.61
N TYR A 424 -26.96 26.26 -3.59
CA TYR A 424 -25.79 26.92 -4.17
C TYR A 424 -25.01 27.78 -3.17
N GLU A 425 -25.66 28.29 -2.11
CA GLU A 425 -24.96 28.99 -1.01
C GLU A 425 -24.02 28.05 -0.24
N ASP A 426 -24.36 26.76 -0.15
CA ASP A 426 -23.48 25.76 0.46
C ASP A 426 -22.24 25.49 -0.40
N LEU A 427 -22.39 25.54 -1.73
CA LEU A 427 -21.27 25.44 -2.67
C LEU A 427 -20.38 26.68 -2.62
N ASP A 428 -20.96 27.88 -2.56
CA ASP A 428 -20.21 29.13 -2.36
C ASP A 428 -19.45 29.10 -1.02
N GLY A 429 -20.03 28.47 0.01
CA GLY A 429 -19.39 28.23 1.30
C GLY A 429 -18.08 27.44 1.23
N ILE A 430 -17.94 26.49 0.30
CA ILE A 430 -16.68 25.75 0.09
C ILE A 430 -15.55 26.71 -0.29
N LEU A 431 -15.82 27.60 -1.23
CA LEU A 431 -14.83 28.60 -1.68
C LEU A 431 -14.59 29.67 -0.61
N ARG A 432 -15.62 30.07 0.13
CA ARG A 432 -15.48 31.00 1.26
C ARG A 432 -14.52 30.45 2.31
N ILE A 433 -14.67 29.19 2.71
CA ILE A 433 -13.77 28.54 3.67
C ILE A 433 -12.33 28.53 3.16
N ALA A 434 -12.11 28.14 1.90
CA ALA A 434 -10.78 28.10 1.32
C ALA A 434 -10.14 29.50 1.19
N ASN A 435 -10.91 30.54 0.84
CA ASN A 435 -10.42 31.92 0.80
C ASN A 435 -10.06 32.43 2.20
N ASN A 436 -10.86 32.11 3.22
CA ASN A 436 -10.57 32.50 4.60
C ASN A 436 -9.24 31.91 5.10
N VAL A 437 -8.87 30.69 4.69
CA VAL A 437 -7.54 30.12 4.99
C VAL A 437 -6.41 30.96 4.39
N ILE A 438 -6.57 31.41 3.14
CA ILE A 438 -5.60 32.31 2.49
C ILE A 438 -5.52 33.67 3.23
N GLU A 439 -6.64 34.21 3.67
CA GLU A 439 -6.70 35.47 4.43
C GLU A 439 -6.04 35.34 5.81
N ILE A 440 -6.27 34.23 6.52
CA ILE A 440 -5.56 33.92 7.78
C ILE A 440 -4.05 33.89 7.55
N ALA A 441 -3.59 33.18 6.52
CA ALA A 441 -2.17 33.10 6.18
C ALA A 441 -1.59 34.49 5.86
N ARG A 442 -2.29 35.32 5.09
CA ARG A 442 -1.89 36.70 4.79
C ARG A 442 -1.80 37.57 6.04
N ARG A 443 -2.77 37.49 6.96
CA ARG A 443 -2.73 38.20 8.26
C ARG A 443 -1.51 37.80 9.09
N LYS A 444 -1.12 36.52 9.02
CA LYS A 444 0.11 35.97 9.63
C LYS A 444 1.38 36.19 8.78
N LYS A 445 1.33 37.03 7.74
CA LYS A 445 2.45 37.37 6.84
C LYS A 445 3.03 36.16 6.07
N VAL A 446 2.22 35.13 5.83
CA VAL A 446 2.56 33.97 5.00
C VAL A 446 1.86 34.10 3.65
N TYR A 447 2.62 34.49 2.62
CA TYR A 447 2.08 34.80 1.29
C TYR A 447 2.09 33.63 0.30
N ASN A 448 2.89 32.60 0.58
CA ASN A 448 3.02 31.40 -0.26
C ASN A 448 2.14 30.24 0.22
N MET A 449 1.03 30.52 0.91
CA MET A 449 0.08 29.50 1.31
C MET A 449 -0.66 28.96 0.08
N GLU A 450 -0.74 27.63 -0.03
CA GLU A 450 -1.58 26.93 -1.00
C GLU A 450 -2.72 26.21 -0.28
N VAL A 451 -3.91 26.22 -0.91
CA VAL A 451 -5.07 25.46 -0.45
C VAL A 451 -5.51 24.52 -1.57
N HIS A 452 -5.45 23.22 -1.31
CA HIS A 452 -5.95 22.21 -2.24
C HIS A 452 -7.32 21.75 -1.75
N VAL A 453 -8.35 21.95 -2.56
CA VAL A 453 -9.73 21.60 -2.23
C VAL A 453 -10.14 20.42 -3.10
N SER A 454 -10.38 19.26 -2.49
CA SER A 454 -10.93 18.10 -3.18
C SER A 454 -12.43 18.00 -2.90
N VAL A 455 -13.25 17.95 -3.96
CA VAL A 455 -14.71 17.83 -3.85
C VAL A 455 -15.18 16.54 -4.50
N SER A 456 -15.85 15.70 -3.72
CA SER A 456 -16.42 14.43 -4.21
C SER A 456 -17.95 14.49 -4.29
N PRO A 457 -18.58 14.04 -5.38
CA PRO A 457 -20.02 13.86 -5.39
C PRO A 457 -20.50 12.92 -4.28
N PHE A 458 -21.69 13.19 -3.74
CA PHE A 458 -22.31 12.33 -2.75
C PHE A 458 -22.77 11.02 -3.40
N SER A 459 -22.48 9.90 -2.73
CA SER A 459 -23.02 8.57 -3.04
C SER A 459 -23.75 8.04 -1.82
N PRO A 460 -25.08 7.79 -1.89
CA PRO A 460 -25.81 7.13 -0.81
C PRO A 460 -25.35 5.68 -0.67
N LYS A 461 -25.04 5.26 0.55
CA LYS A 461 -24.49 3.93 0.85
C LYS A 461 -25.41 3.13 1.78
N ALA A 462 -25.41 1.81 1.60
CA ALA A 462 -26.09 0.86 2.47
C ALA A 462 -25.73 1.08 3.95
N HIS A 463 -26.67 0.81 4.86
CA HIS A 463 -26.51 0.90 6.32
C HIS A 463 -26.15 2.31 6.83
N THR A 464 -26.51 3.36 6.08
CA THR A 464 -26.36 4.75 6.51
C THR A 464 -27.72 5.43 6.71
N PRO A 465 -27.83 6.49 7.52
CA PRO A 465 -29.06 7.30 7.57
C PRO A 465 -29.48 7.84 6.19
N PHE A 466 -28.53 8.11 5.29
CA PHE A 466 -28.82 8.55 3.93
C PHE A 466 -29.00 7.42 2.90
N GLN A 467 -29.18 6.17 3.33
CA GLN A 467 -29.42 5.06 2.39
C GLN A 467 -30.73 5.20 1.59
N TRP A 468 -31.67 6.03 2.04
CA TRP A 468 -32.91 6.34 1.31
C TRP A 468 -32.75 7.45 0.27
N GLU A 469 -31.69 8.25 0.34
CA GLU A 469 -31.54 9.45 -0.48
C GLU A 469 -31.29 9.13 -1.94
N ARG A 470 -31.78 10.01 -2.82
CA ARG A 470 -31.34 9.99 -4.22
C ARG A 470 -29.89 10.47 -4.34
N GLN A 471 -29.21 10.01 -5.37
CA GLN A 471 -28.05 10.70 -5.90
C GLN A 471 -28.52 11.83 -6.84
N ASN A 472 -27.77 12.94 -6.89
CA ASN A 472 -27.94 13.90 -7.99
C ASN A 472 -27.57 13.25 -9.32
N SER A 473 -28.24 13.64 -10.40
CA SER A 473 -27.91 13.14 -11.73
C SER A 473 -26.50 13.56 -12.14
N ILE A 474 -25.94 12.89 -13.15
CA ILE A 474 -24.62 13.24 -13.70
C ILE A 474 -24.62 14.69 -14.18
N GLU A 475 -25.69 15.13 -14.84
CA GLU A 475 -25.87 16.48 -15.35
C GLU A 475 -25.90 17.51 -14.22
N GLU A 476 -26.70 17.27 -13.17
CA GLU A 476 -26.75 18.13 -11.97
C GLU A 476 -25.35 18.30 -11.35
N LEU A 477 -24.59 17.20 -11.22
CA LEU A 477 -23.25 17.22 -10.63
C LEU A 477 -22.21 17.90 -11.54
N ILE A 478 -22.31 17.74 -12.86
CA ILE A 478 -21.48 18.46 -13.83
C ILE A 478 -21.77 19.96 -13.76
N ASP A 479 -23.02 20.37 -13.64
CA ASP A 479 -23.39 21.79 -13.52
C ASP A 479 -22.87 22.40 -12.22
N LYS A 480 -22.98 21.70 -11.10
CA LYS A 480 -22.35 22.11 -9.82
C LYS A 480 -20.82 22.20 -9.93
N THR A 481 -20.19 21.27 -10.65
CA THR A 481 -18.75 21.30 -10.94
C THR A 481 -18.36 22.55 -11.73
N ARG A 482 -19.11 22.87 -12.80
CA ARG A 482 -18.91 24.08 -13.60
C ARG A 482 -19.11 25.34 -12.76
N TYR A 483 -20.14 25.35 -11.90
CA TYR A 483 -20.42 26.45 -10.98
C TYR A 483 -19.22 26.75 -10.07
N LEU A 484 -18.73 25.76 -9.32
CA LEU A 484 -17.58 25.90 -8.42
C LEU A 484 -16.31 26.37 -9.17
N LYS A 485 -16.01 25.76 -10.32
CA LYS A 485 -14.85 26.16 -11.15
C LYS A 485 -14.97 27.59 -11.64
N SER A 486 -16.17 28.03 -12.05
CA SER A 486 -16.40 29.38 -12.55
C SER A 486 -16.27 30.46 -11.46
N LYS A 487 -16.51 30.10 -10.19
CA LYS A 487 -16.48 31.00 -9.03
C LYS A 487 -15.10 31.11 -8.38
N ASN A 488 -14.21 30.12 -8.55
CA ASN A 488 -12.86 30.22 -8.04
C ASN A 488 -12.06 31.30 -8.78
N ARG A 489 -11.68 32.37 -8.06
CA ARG A 489 -10.86 33.48 -8.59
C ARG A 489 -9.44 33.49 -8.03
N CYS A 490 -9.11 32.62 -7.08
CA CYS A 490 -7.83 32.64 -6.39
C CYS A 490 -6.88 31.57 -6.96
N ARG A 491 -5.70 32.00 -7.45
CA ARG A 491 -4.68 31.07 -7.99
C ARG A 491 -4.05 30.16 -6.95
N ASN A 492 -4.05 30.57 -5.68
CA ASN A 492 -3.55 29.76 -4.56
C ASN A 492 -4.53 28.65 -4.14
N ILE A 493 -5.76 28.65 -4.67
CA ILE A 493 -6.77 27.61 -4.43
C ILE A 493 -6.80 26.66 -5.63
N LYS A 494 -6.33 25.42 -5.44
CA LYS A 494 -6.39 24.37 -6.44
C LYS A 494 -7.64 23.52 -6.18
N LEU A 495 -8.60 23.56 -7.10
CA LEU A 495 -9.80 22.72 -7.04
C LEU A 495 -9.56 21.41 -7.79
N ASP A 496 -9.74 20.30 -7.09
CA ASP A 496 -9.82 18.97 -7.65
C ASP A 496 -11.24 18.42 -7.43
N ILE A 497 -11.95 18.12 -8.50
CA ILE A 497 -13.35 17.68 -8.43
C ILE A 497 -13.46 16.35 -9.13
N ARG A 498 -13.92 15.35 -8.38
CA ARG A 498 -14.06 13.98 -8.88
C ARG A 498 -15.12 13.90 -9.98
N ASP A 499 -14.83 13.09 -10.99
CA ASP A 499 -15.76 12.81 -12.08
C ASP A 499 -17.08 12.20 -11.57
N PRO A 500 -18.25 12.83 -11.80
CA PRO A 500 -19.56 12.32 -11.40
C PRO A 500 -19.90 10.91 -11.90
N ARG A 501 -19.35 10.51 -13.05
CA ARG A 501 -19.61 9.18 -13.65
C ARG A 501 -19.03 8.06 -12.78
N VAL A 502 -17.83 8.29 -12.22
CA VAL A 502 -17.18 7.34 -11.29
C VAL A 502 -18.08 7.13 -10.08
N THR A 503 -18.59 8.21 -9.50
CA THR A 503 -19.43 8.13 -8.30
C THR A 503 -20.85 7.65 -8.58
N THR A 504 -21.33 7.77 -9.81
CA THR A 504 -22.58 7.12 -10.23
C THR A 504 -22.40 5.60 -10.27
N LEU A 505 -21.29 5.12 -10.83
CA LEU A 505 -20.97 3.69 -10.83
C LEU A 505 -20.82 3.13 -9.41
N GLU A 506 -20.14 3.85 -8.51
CA GLU A 506 -20.05 3.49 -7.08
C GLU A 506 -21.44 3.33 -6.42
N THR A 507 -22.41 4.16 -6.80
CA THR A 507 -23.78 4.09 -6.27
C THR A 507 -24.52 2.89 -6.82
N ILE A 508 -24.44 2.64 -8.13
CA ILE A 508 -25.08 1.48 -8.78
C ILE A 508 -24.57 0.19 -8.14
N LEU A 509 -23.25 0.03 -8.05
CA LEU A 509 -22.64 -1.16 -7.48
C LEU A 509 -22.87 -1.26 -5.97
N GLY A 510 -22.85 -0.13 -5.23
CA GLY A 510 -23.05 -0.14 -3.78
C GLY A 510 -24.50 -0.37 -3.34
N ARG A 511 -25.49 0.00 -4.16
CA ARG A 511 -26.94 -0.17 -3.89
C ARG A 511 -27.58 -1.32 -4.69
N GLY A 512 -26.80 -2.02 -5.50
CA GLY A 512 -27.28 -3.06 -6.39
C GLY A 512 -27.92 -4.25 -5.67
N ASP A 513 -28.90 -4.87 -6.35
CA ASP A 513 -29.40 -6.21 -6.02
C ASP A 513 -28.69 -7.29 -6.86
N ARG A 514 -29.08 -8.56 -6.71
CA ARG A 514 -28.43 -9.70 -7.39
C ARG A 514 -28.41 -9.61 -8.92
N ARG A 515 -29.30 -8.82 -9.53
CA ARG A 515 -29.29 -8.58 -10.99
C ARG A 515 -28.05 -7.81 -11.46
N ILE A 516 -27.45 -6.99 -10.58
CA ILE A 516 -26.21 -6.26 -10.89
C ILE A 516 -25.03 -7.21 -11.14
N SER A 517 -25.05 -8.45 -10.63
CA SER A 517 -24.03 -9.44 -11.00
C SER A 517 -23.96 -9.65 -12.52
N ARG A 518 -25.09 -9.60 -13.24
CA ARG A 518 -25.10 -9.76 -14.70
C ARG A 518 -24.46 -8.56 -15.42
N VAL A 519 -24.66 -7.36 -14.87
CA VAL A 519 -24.04 -6.12 -15.37
C VAL A 519 -22.53 -6.16 -15.16
N ILE A 520 -22.07 -6.54 -13.96
CA ILE A 520 -20.63 -6.68 -13.66
C ILE A 520 -19.98 -7.67 -14.62
N TYR A 521 -20.60 -8.83 -14.84
CA TYR A 521 -20.11 -9.83 -15.78
C TYR A 521 -20.04 -9.28 -17.21
N SER A 522 -21.10 -8.60 -17.68
CA SER A 522 -21.18 -8.05 -19.04
C SER A 522 -20.15 -6.93 -19.24
N ALA A 523 -19.99 -6.05 -18.25
CA ALA A 523 -18.99 -4.98 -18.28
C ALA A 523 -17.56 -5.54 -18.33
N TRP A 524 -17.24 -6.51 -17.46
CA TRP A 524 -15.92 -7.17 -17.46
C TRP A 524 -15.65 -7.89 -18.78
N LYS A 525 -16.62 -8.63 -19.32
CA LYS A 525 -16.51 -9.31 -20.61
C LYS A 525 -16.25 -8.34 -21.77
N ASN A 526 -16.77 -7.12 -21.66
CA ASN A 526 -16.55 -6.03 -22.61
C ASN A 526 -15.29 -5.18 -22.30
N GLY A 527 -14.44 -5.62 -21.36
CA GLY A 527 -13.12 -5.04 -21.11
C GLY A 527 -13.01 -4.15 -19.88
N ALA A 528 -14.05 -4.01 -19.05
CA ALA A 528 -13.95 -3.26 -17.80
C ALA A 528 -12.97 -3.94 -16.84
N LYS A 529 -11.97 -3.18 -16.38
CA LYS A 529 -10.98 -3.55 -15.37
C LYS A 529 -10.27 -2.31 -14.87
N PHE A 530 -9.82 -2.35 -13.61
CA PHE A 530 -9.19 -1.23 -12.93
C PHE A 530 -10.06 0.04 -12.96
N ASP A 531 -11.38 -0.09 -12.77
CA ASP A 531 -12.34 1.03 -12.85
C ASP A 531 -12.09 2.15 -11.81
N ALA A 532 -11.30 1.86 -10.77
CA ALA A 532 -10.83 2.86 -9.80
C ALA A 532 -9.74 3.80 -10.37
N TRP A 533 -9.07 3.43 -11.47
CA TRP A 533 -8.00 4.19 -12.09
C TRP A 533 -8.55 5.10 -13.18
N THR A 534 -8.30 6.41 -13.07
CA THR A 534 -8.87 7.43 -13.98
C THR A 534 -8.56 7.18 -15.45
N ASP A 535 -7.39 6.64 -15.78
CA ASP A 535 -6.98 6.35 -17.16
C ASP A 535 -7.56 5.04 -17.71
N LYS A 536 -8.20 4.22 -16.85
CA LYS A 536 -8.80 2.93 -17.20
C LYS A 536 -10.31 2.94 -17.16
N MET A 537 -10.91 3.78 -16.30
CA MET A 537 -12.35 3.87 -16.13
C MET A 537 -13.03 4.25 -17.45
N ASN A 538 -13.94 3.37 -17.91
CA ASN A 538 -14.76 3.60 -19.09
C ASN A 538 -16.24 3.41 -18.75
N PHE A 539 -16.92 4.52 -18.48
CA PHE A 539 -18.33 4.52 -18.08
C PHE A 539 -19.27 3.95 -19.16
N ASP A 540 -18.95 4.13 -20.44
CA ASP A 540 -19.83 3.70 -21.54
C ASP A 540 -19.97 2.18 -21.60
N ILE A 541 -18.94 1.43 -21.18
CA ILE A 541 -19.01 -0.03 -21.04
C ILE A 541 -20.08 -0.42 -20.03
N TRP A 542 -20.13 0.29 -18.90
CA TRP A 542 -21.11 0.04 -17.84
C TRP A 542 -22.53 0.44 -18.26
N VAL A 543 -22.70 1.54 -18.99
CA VAL A 543 -24.01 1.94 -19.55
C VAL A 543 -24.54 0.86 -20.49
N LYS A 544 -23.73 0.39 -21.43
CA LYS A 544 -24.11 -0.70 -22.35
C LYS A 544 -24.43 -1.99 -21.60
N ALA A 545 -23.62 -2.35 -20.59
CA ALA A 545 -23.87 -3.51 -19.76
C ALA A 545 -25.20 -3.42 -18.99
N MET A 546 -25.61 -2.23 -18.55
CA MET A 546 -26.93 -2.01 -17.94
C MET A 546 -28.06 -2.21 -18.98
N GLU A 547 -27.92 -1.62 -20.16
CA GLU A 547 -28.88 -1.74 -21.27
C GLU A 547 -29.06 -3.20 -21.73
N GLU A 548 -27.96 -3.93 -21.94
CA GLU A 548 -27.94 -5.36 -22.31
C GLU A 548 -28.68 -6.24 -21.30
N ASN A 549 -28.69 -5.85 -20.03
CA ASN A 549 -29.34 -6.57 -18.95
C ASN A 549 -30.73 -6.02 -18.60
N GLY A 550 -31.24 -5.05 -19.36
CA GLY A 550 -32.56 -4.46 -19.18
C GLY A 550 -32.71 -3.67 -17.87
N LEU A 551 -31.61 -3.13 -17.34
CA LEU A 551 -31.59 -2.34 -16.11
C LEU A 551 -31.30 -0.88 -16.41
N LYS A 552 -31.81 0.02 -15.57
CA LYS A 552 -31.61 1.47 -15.73
C LYS A 552 -30.79 2.01 -14.57
N ILE A 553 -30.00 3.06 -14.83
CA ILE A 553 -29.19 3.72 -13.81
C ILE A 553 -30.09 4.29 -12.70
N GLU A 554 -31.22 4.85 -13.09
CA GLU A 554 -32.20 5.51 -12.22
C GLU A 554 -32.79 4.55 -11.17
N ASP A 555 -32.86 3.25 -11.48
CA ASP A 555 -33.37 2.24 -10.56
C ASP A 555 -32.52 2.16 -9.27
N TYR A 556 -31.23 2.50 -9.36
CA TYR A 556 -30.25 2.40 -8.29
C TYR A 556 -29.80 3.76 -7.73
N THR A 557 -30.10 4.87 -8.41
CA THR A 557 -29.74 6.23 -7.97
C THR A 557 -30.91 7.04 -7.44
N ARG A 558 -32.16 6.58 -7.60
CA ARG A 558 -33.37 7.25 -7.10
C ARG A 558 -33.45 7.36 -5.58
N GLU A 559 -34.46 8.08 -5.10
CA GLU A 559 -34.88 8.02 -3.70
C GLU A 559 -35.66 6.71 -3.44
N PHE A 560 -35.52 6.16 -2.24
CA PHE A 560 -36.30 5.02 -1.78
C PHE A 560 -37.40 5.44 -0.81
N GLU A 561 -38.52 4.71 -0.85
CA GLU A 561 -39.62 4.93 0.10
C GLU A 561 -39.24 4.42 1.50
N LYS A 562 -39.92 4.95 2.53
CA LYS A 562 -39.64 4.64 3.94
C LYS A 562 -39.64 3.13 4.22
N ASP A 563 -40.71 2.46 3.79
CA ASP A 563 -40.98 1.05 4.10
C ASP A 563 -40.51 0.11 2.98
N GLU A 564 -39.73 0.63 2.03
CA GLU A 564 -39.13 -0.16 0.96
C GLU A 564 -38.09 -1.13 1.51
N VAL A 565 -38.06 -2.34 0.93
CA VAL A 565 -37.12 -3.40 1.31
C VAL A 565 -35.85 -3.23 0.48
N PHE A 566 -34.70 -3.14 1.16
CA PHE A 566 -33.41 -2.96 0.51
C PHE A 566 -32.75 -4.30 0.18
N PRO A 567 -31.94 -4.37 -0.90
CA PRO A 567 -31.15 -5.56 -1.21
C PRO A 567 -30.26 -6.05 -0.07
N TRP A 568 -29.85 -5.14 0.83
CA TRP A 568 -29.00 -5.44 2.00
C TRP A 568 -29.77 -5.59 3.32
N ASP A 569 -31.11 -5.52 3.35
CA ASP A 569 -31.88 -5.61 4.60
C ASP A 569 -31.73 -6.97 5.31
N HIS A 570 -31.37 -8.02 4.57
CA HIS A 570 -31.11 -9.34 5.10
C HIS A 570 -29.75 -9.46 5.82
N ILE A 571 -28.92 -8.42 5.76
CA ILE A 571 -27.63 -8.32 6.45
C ILE A 571 -27.75 -7.35 7.60
N PHE A 572 -27.42 -7.79 8.82
CA PHE A 572 -27.44 -6.93 10.00
C PHE A 572 -26.02 -6.52 10.43
N MET A 573 -25.66 -5.27 10.11
CA MET A 573 -24.38 -4.66 10.47
C MET A 573 -24.36 -4.06 11.89
N GLY A 574 -25.37 -4.32 12.72
CA GLY A 574 -25.42 -3.91 14.12
C GLY A 574 -26.19 -2.62 14.39
N VAL A 575 -26.42 -1.75 13.40
CA VAL A 575 -27.25 -0.55 13.57
C VAL A 575 -28.68 -0.81 13.07
N LEU A 576 -29.68 -0.46 13.88
CA LEU A 576 -31.08 -0.73 13.57
C LEU A 576 -31.61 0.18 12.45
N LYS A 577 -32.33 -0.37 11.46
CA LYS A 577 -32.98 0.39 10.37
C LYS A 577 -33.87 1.52 10.89
N LYS A 578 -34.62 1.29 11.98
CA LYS A 578 -35.44 2.31 12.66
C LYS A 578 -34.62 3.49 13.22
N PHE A 579 -33.40 3.22 13.70
CA PHE A 579 -32.49 4.27 14.17
C PHE A 579 -32.01 5.12 13.00
N LEU A 580 -31.57 4.47 11.90
CA LEU A 580 -31.11 5.15 10.68
C LEU A 580 -32.20 6.05 10.11
N TRP A 581 -33.45 5.57 10.04
CA TRP A 581 -34.59 6.39 9.60
C TRP A 581 -34.83 7.60 10.49
N ARG A 582 -34.85 7.42 11.82
CA ARG A 582 -35.02 8.53 12.77
C ARG A 582 -33.91 9.57 12.62
N ASP A 583 -32.68 9.13 12.41
CA ASP A 583 -31.55 10.03 12.20
C ASP A 583 -31.63 10.77 10.86
N ARG A 584 -32.09 10.11 9.79
CA ARG A 584 -32.44 10.76 8.52
C ARG A 584 -33.43 11.92 8.72
N GLN A 585 -34.51 11.68 9.48
CA GLN A 585 -35.52 12.73 9.72
C GLN A 585 -34.94 13.95 10.45
N LYS A 586 -34.01 13.72 11.39
CA LYS A 586 -33.29 14.81 12.06
C LYS A 586 -32.47 15.65 11.08
N ALA A 587 -31.94 15.07 10.00
CA ALA A 587 -31.21 15.82 8.98
C ALA A 587 -32.07 16.91 8.34
N TYR A 588 -33.33 16.60 7.99
CA TYR A 588 -34.27 17.56 7.41
C TYR A 588 -34.77 18.62 8.40
N GLN A 589 -34.57 18.39 9.70
CA GLN A 589 -34.81 19.36 10.77
C GLN A 589 -33.55 20.13 11.14
N GLU A 590 -32.43 19.91 10.44
CA GLU A 590 -31.08 20.40 10.77
C GLU A 590 -30.64 20.07 12.21
N ALA A 591 -31.22 19.03 12.80
CA ALA A 591 -30.97 18.61 14.16
C ALA A 591 -29.77 17.67 14.22
N MET A 592 -28.85 17.92 15.15
CA MET A 592 -27.70 17.05 15.37
C MET A 592 -28.02 15.91 16.34
N ILE A 593 -27.22 14.85 16.26
CA ILE A 593 -27.12 13.81 17.29
C ILE A 593 -25.75 13.98 17.98
N PRO A 594 -25.72 14.26 19.29
CA PRO A 594 -24.47 14.43 20.01
C PRO A 594 -23.70 13.10 20.10
N ASP A 595 -22.39 13.19 20.35
CA ASP A 595 -21.54 12.02 20.52
C ASP A 595 -22.04 11.14 21.71
N CYS A 596 -21.98 9.82 21.56
CA CYS A 596 -22.34 8.85 22.59
C CYS A 596 -21.12 8.31 23.36
N ARG A 597 -19.94 8.92 23.23
CA ARG A 597 -18.74 8.59 24.03
C ARG A 597 -18.90 8.82 25.53
N PRO A 598 -19.53 9.91 26.01
CA PRO A 598 -19.79 10.09 27.44
C PRO A 598 -20.65 8.95 28.00
N GLU A 599 -20.32 8.45 29.20
CA GLU A 599 -20.94 7.25 29.80
C GLU A 599 -22.48 7.37 29.98
N ASP A 600 -22.99 8.59 30.11
CA ASP A 600 -24.39 8.93 30.33
C ASP A 600 -25.21 9.13 29.04
N ILE A 601 -24.58 9.08 27.86
CA ILE A 601 -25.24 9.35 26.57
C ILE A 601 -25.33 8.10 25.71
N CYS A 602 -26.55 7.58 25.50
CA CYS A 602 -26.82 6.48 24.56
C CYS A 602 -28.05 6.75 23.70
N HIS A 603 -27.89 6.62 22.37
CA HIS A 603 -28.98 6.85 21.41
C HIS A 603 -29.75 5.59 21.01
N ALA A 604 -29.45 4.46 21.66
CA ALA A 604 -30.05 3.14 21.41
C ALA A 604 -30.01 2.72 19.93
N CYS A 605 -28.85 2.87 19.28
CA CYS A 605 -28.68 2.52 17.86
C CYS A 605 -28.68 1.00 17.58
N GLY A 606 -28.47 0.17 18.60
CA GLY A 606 -28.43 -1.29 18.52
C GLY A 606 -27.03 -1.91 18.39
N ALA A 607 -25.99 -1.10 18.22
CA ALA A 607 -24.63 -1.60 17.99
C ALA A 607 -24.00 -2.30 19.21
N CYS A 608 -24.44 -1.95 20.42
CA CYS A 608 -23.98 -2.57 21.67
C CYS A 608 -25.07 -3.51 22.21
N ASP A 609 -24.68 -4.70 22.67
CA ASP A 609 -25.53 -5.58 23.47
C ASP A 609 -25.33 -5.39 24.98
N PHE A 610 -24.31 -4.61 25.38
CA PHE A 610 -23.93 -4.30 26.76
C PHE A 610 -23.58 -5.53 27.62
N LYS A 611 -23.41 -6.70 27.00
CA LYS A 611 -22.98 -7.95 27.64
C LYS A 611 -21.57 -8.32 27.19
N THR A 612 -21.41 -8.51 25.88
CA THR A 612 -20.15 -8.91 25.25
C THR A 612 -19.64 -7.80 24.33
N ILE A 613 -20.54 -7.17 23.57
CA ILE A 613 -20.21 -6.08 22.65
C ILE A 613 -20.67 -4.75 23.26
N LYS A 614 -19.69 -3.94 23.67
CA LYS A 614 -19.87 -2.59 24.21
C LYS A 614 -18.76 -1.66 23.69
N MET A 615 -18.91 -0.35 23.91
CA MET A 615 -17.81 0.58 23.67
C MET A 615 -16.65 0.26 24.62
N LEU A 616 -15.43 0.28 24.10
CA LEU A 616 -14.20 0.16 24.86
C LEU A 616 -13.44 1.47 24.70
N ILE A 617 -13.58 2.36 25.67
CA ILE A 617 -12.89 3.66 25.75
C ILE A 617 -11.88 3.56 26.88
N ARG A 618 -10.59 3.71 26.57
CA ARG A 618 -9.52 3.39 27.52
C ARG A 618 -9.50 4.31 28.74
N SER A 619 -9.74 5.60 28.56
CA SER A 619 -9.87 6.53 29.69
C SER A 619 -11.00 6.18 30.68
N GLN A 620 -11.98 5.38 30.27
CA GLN A 620 -13.09 4.94 31.11
C GLN A 620 -12.84 3.59 31.80
N VAL A 621 -12.03 2.73 31.17
CA VAL A 621 -11.72 1.38 31.68
C VAL A 621 -10.47 1.39 32.54
N ASP A 622 -9.47 2.18 32.16
CA ASP A 622 -8.16 2.22 32.80
C ASP A 622 -8.14 3.19 34.01
N LYS A 623 -9.32 3.48 34.60
CA LYS A 623 -9.58 4.47 35.70
C LYS A 623 -8.70 4.32 36.96
N ASN A 624 -7.80 3.33 37.03
CA ASN A 624 -6.91 3.05 38.14
C ASN A 624 -5.40 3.15 37.82
N SER A 625 -4.98 3.59 36.62
CA SER A 625 -3.53 3.79 36.34
C SER A 625 -3.01 5.17 36.75
N SER A 626 -3.85 6.03 37.32
CA SER A 626 -3.51 7.40 37.71
C SER A 626 -2.91 7.55 39.12
N SER A 627 -2.17 6.55 39.67
CA SER A 627 -1.60 6.69 41.02
C SER A 627 -0.17 6.19 41.25
N ASP A 628 0.62 5.83 40.24
CA ASP A 628 2.05 5.47 40.45
C ASP A 628 2.99 5.95 39.33
N LEU A 629 2.71 7.12 38.75
CA LEU A 629 3.67 7.76 37.85
C LEU A 629 4.67 8.58 38.68
N LYS A 630 5.82 7.98 39.00
CA LYS A 630 6.98 8.71 39.53
C LYS A 630 7.63 9.53 38.40
N GLY A 631 7.26 10.81 38.28
CA GLY A 631 7.91 11.81 37.44
C GLY A 631 7.30 13.20 37.63
N GLU A 632 8.14 14.24 37.73
CA GLU A 632 7.71 15.64 37.96
C GLU A 632 7.20 16.32 36.69
N SER A 633 6.13 17.11 36.83
CA SER A 633 5.36 17.74 35.75
C SER A 633 5.72 19.22 35.56
N ILE A 634 5.86 19.67 34.29
CA ILE A 634 5.94 21.11 33.95
C ILE A 634 5.04 21.41 32.72
N ALA A 635 4.20 22.43 32.86
CA ALA A 635 3.14 22.81 31.93
C ALA A 635 3.63 23.40 30.60
N LEU A 636 2.95 23.03 29.51
CA LEU A 636 2.99 23.69 28.21
C LEU A 636 1.55 24.08 27.80
N GLY A 637 0.93 24.92 28.64
CA GLY A 637 -0.50 25.24 28.56
C GLY A 637 -1.38 24.24 29.32
N GLU A 638 -2.65 24.15 28.95
CA GLU A 638 -3.68 23.34 29.64
C GLU A 638 -3.55 21.81 29.42
N ASP A 639 -2.67 21.34 28.54
CA ASP A 639 -2.46 19.90 28.27
C ASP A 639 -1.08 19.42 28.77
N VAL A 640 -1.09 18.37 29.61
CA VAL A 640 0.12 17.77 30.20
C VAL A 640 0.67 16.68 29.27
N ILE A 641 1.89 16.86 28.78
CA ILE A 641 2.67 15.81 28.08
C ILE A 641 3.93 15.52 28.92
N TRP A 642 4.15 14.24 29.20
CA TRP A 642 5.33 13.69 29.88
C TRP A 642 6.58 13.89 29.03
N ILE A 643 7.59 14.62 29.54
CA ILE A 643 8.94 14.66 28.95
C ILE A 643 9.95 14.77 30.10
N ASP A 644 10.88 13.82 30.17
CA ASP A 644 12.08 13.94 31.00
C ASP A 644 13.00 15.04 30.43
N LYS A 645 13.29 16.06 31.24
CA LYS A 645 14.30 17.10 30.95
C LYS A 645 15.62 16.69 31.57
N THR A 646 16.25 15.67 30.99
CA THR A 646 17.69 15.45 31.15
C THR A 646 18.35 15.55 29.77
N GLU A 647 19.06 16.67 29.60
CA GLU A 647 20.06 16.94 28.57
C GLU A 647 19.63 16.93 27.08
N ILE A 648 19.15 18.09 26.62
CA ILE A 648 19.28 18.49 25.22
C ILE A 648 20.75 18.90 25.01
N ASN A 649 21.58 17.91 24.68
CA ASN A 649 22.88 18.16 24.09
C ASN A 649 22.67 18.46 22.60
N THR A 650 22.57 19.74 22.23
CA THR A 650 22.76 20.17 20.83
C THR A 650 24.25 20.09 20.51
N ALA A 651 24.76 18.87 20.35
CA ALA A 651 26.06 18.67 19.72
C ALA A 651 25.90 18.82 18.20
N ASN A 652 26.57 19.81 17.63
CA ASN A 652 26.65 20.03 16.19
C ASN A 652 28.07 20.55 15.90
N PRO A 653 28.87 19.96 15.00
CA PRO A 653 28.87 18.60 14.46
C PRO A 653 29.91 17.71 15.16
N SER A 654 29.50 16.49 15.51
CA SER A 654 30.45 15.41 15.80
C SER A 654 31.23 15.08 14.52
N THR A 655 32.51 14.77 14.69
CA THR A 655 33.31 14.13 13.65
C THR A 655 32.54 12.94 13.07
N THR A 656 32.28 12.96 11.76
CA THR A 656 31.67 11.83 11.05
C THR A 656 32.75 10.95 10.44
N PHE A 657 32.51 9.64 10.40
CA PHE A 657 33.45 8.65 9.90
C PHE A 657 32.97 8.12 8.54
N SER A 658 33.82 8.19 7.52
CA SER A 658 33.48 7.79 6.15
C SER A 658 33.93 6.37 5.85
N TYR A 659 33.02 5.60 5.26
CA TYR A 659 33.25 4.21 4.87
C TYR A 659 32.79 3.98 3.44
N ARG A 660 33.39 2.97 2.81
CA ARG A 660 32.97 2.41 1.52
C ARG A 660 32.69 0.94 1.70
N MET A 661 31.57 0.47 1.18
CA MET A 661 31.31 -0.96 1.03
C MET A 661 31.22 -1.38 -0.42
N LYS A 662 31.65 -2.61 -0.68
CA LYS A 662 31.44 -3.35 -1.94
C LYS A 662 30.37 -4.41 -1.69
N TYR A 663 29.38 -4.51 -2.56
CA TYR A 663 28.28 -5.47 -2.45
C TYR A 663 27.90 -6.09 -3.80
N ALA A 664 27.24 -7.25 -3.74
CA ALA A 664 26.63 -7.92 -4.88
C ALA A 664 25.10 -7.82 -4.80
N LYS A 665 24.47 -7.79 -5.98
CA LYS A 665 23.03 -7.71 -6.20
C LYS A 665 22.66 -8.70 -7.32
N GLU A 666 22.08 -9.82 -6.93
CA GLU A 666 21.83 -11.00 -7.77
C GLU A 666 20.39 -11.49 -7.58
N GLY A 667 19.97 -12.47 -8.39
CA GLY A 667 18.65 -13.07 -8.30
C GLY A 667 17.51 -12.05 -8.47
N TYR A 668 16.44 -12.19 -7.70
CA TYR A 668 15.24 -11.35 -7.83
C TYR A 668 15.46 -9.86 -7.58
N LEU A 669 16.52 -9.48 -6.87
CA LEU A 669 16.84 -8.08 -6.65
C LEU A 669 17.22 -7.37 -7.95
N ARG A 670 17.57 -8.07 -9.03
CA ARG A 670 17.73 -7.46 -10.36
C ARG A 670 16.49 -6.67 -10.83
N TYR A 671 15.31 -7.00 -10.31
CA TYR A 671 14.02 -6.39 -10.67
C TYR A 671 13.55 -5.23 -9.78
N ILE A 672 14.36 -4.78 -8.83
CA ILE A 672 14.07 -3.53 -8.08
C ILE A 672 14.83 -2.35 -8.67
N SER A 673 14.22 -1.17 -8.60
CA SER A 673 14.82 0.06 -9.11
C SER A 673 15.95 0.57 -8.19
N HIS A 674 16.76 1.51 -8.68
CA HIS A 674 17.77 2.17 -7.85
C HIS A 674 17.16 2.93 -6.66
N LEU A 675 15.98 3.54 -6.82
CA LEU A 675 15.29 4.24 -5.73
C LEU A 675 14.83 3.27 -4.64
N ASP A 676 14.35 2.09 -5.06
CA ASP A 676 13.98 1.02 -4.13
C ASP A 676 15.20 0.45 -3.41
N LEU A 677 16.35 0.36 -4.08
CA LEU A 677 17.61 -0.04 -3.47
C LEU A 677 18.09 0.94 -2.39
N ILE A 678 17.97 2.26 -2.63
CA ILE A 678 18.29 3.29 -1.63
C ILE A 678 17.44 3.10 -0.36
N ARG A 679 16.13 2.90 -0.54
CA ARG A 679 15.19 2.64 0.58
C ARG A 679 15.54 1.35 1.31
N LEU A 680 15.86 0.29 0.57
CA LEU A 680 16.28 -0.99 1.11
C LEU A 680 17.52 -0.84 2.00
N PHE A 681 18.57 -0.17 1.54
CA PHE A 681 19.76 0.07 2.36
C PHE A 681 19.44 0.86 3.62
N ASN A 682 18.61 1.90 3.52
CA ASN A 682 18.21 2.66 4.70
C ASN A 682 17.56 1.77 5.76
N ARG A 683 16.65 0.86 5.36
CA ARG A 683 16.05 -0.14 6.26
C ARG A 683 17.09 -1.10 6.85
N ILE A 684 18.03 -1.58 6.04
CA ILE A 684 19.10 -2.48 6.48
C ILE A 684 19.94 -1.80 7.58
N PHE A 685 20.40 -0.57 7.37
CA PHE A 685 21.18 0.19 8.36
C PHE A 685 20.42 0.46 9.65
N ARG A 686 19.12 0.76 9.54
CA ARG A 686 18.23 0.99 10.70
C ARG A 686 18.03 -0.30 11.51
N LYS A 687 17.76 -1.42 10.84
CA LYS A 687 17.63 -2.74 11.48
C LYS A 687 18.94 -3.24 12.11
N SER A 688 20.09 -2.87 11.53
CA SER A 688 21.41 -3.24 12.06
C SER A 688 21.87 -2.38 13.26
N GLY A 689 21.06 -1.39 13.68
CA GLY A 689 21.40 -0.49 14.77
C GLY A 689 22.61 0.41 14.49
N ILE A 690 22.95 0.64 13.21
CA ILE A 690 24.09 1.48 12.82
C ILE A 690 23.62 2.92 12.64
N LYS A 691 24.21 3.86 13.38
CA LYS A 691 23.86 5.28 13.34
C LYS A 691 24.51 5.99 12.14
N VAL A 692 23.77 6.04 11.04
CA VAL A 692 24.17 6.79 9.84
C VAL A 692 24.02 8.30 10.10
N ALA A 693 24.96 9.09 9.61
CA ALA A 693 24.90 10.55 9.63
C ALA A 693 23.90 11.07 8.57
N TYR A 694 23.19 12.15 8.89
CA TYR A 694 22.16 12.71 8.03
C TYR A 694 22.55 14.08 7.44
N THR A 695 21.94 14.46 6.32
CA THR A 695 22.03 15.80 5.74
C THR A 695 21.31 16.84 6.62
N LYS A 696 21.69 18.11 6.48
CA LYS A 696 21.02 19.23 7.15
C LYS A 696 19.86 19.74 6.27
N GLY A 697 18.68 19.98 6.86
CA GLY A 697 17.53 20.54 6.13
C GLY A 697 16.19 20.10 6.73
N PHE A 698 15.09 20.49 6.07
CA PHE A 698 13.72 20.15 6.49
C PHE A 698 13.37 18.66 6.29
N HIS A 699 14.11 17.96 5.42
CA HIS A 699 14.02 16.52 5.21
C HIS A 699 15.44 15.93 5.25
N PRO A 700 15.94 15.59 6.45
CA PRO A 700 17.26 14.98 6.59
C PRO A 700 17.26 13.61 5.92
N HIS A 701 18.23 13.37 5.03
CA HIS A 701 18.44 12.08 4.39
C HIS A 701 19.74 11.45 4.87
N PRO A 702 19.83 10.11 4.98
CA PRO A 702 21.08 9.43 5.25
C PRO A 702 22.14 9.85 4.23
N LYS A 703 23.36 10.11 4.68
CA LYS A 703 24.47 10.47 3.81
C LYS A 703 25.02 9.24 3.08
N PHE A 704 24.30 8.82 2.06
CA PHE A 704 24.66 7.75 1.14
C PHE A 704 25.10 8.31 -0.20
N SER A 705 26.18 7.78 -0.76
CA SER A 705 26.59 8.03 -2.14
C SER A 705 26.88 6.70 -2.84
N PHE A 706 25.98 6.31 -3.74
CA PHE A 706 26.08 5.07 -4.50
C PHE A 706 27.02 5.18 -5.71
N SER A 707 27.54 4.03 -6.16
CA SER A 707 28.10 3.88 -7.50
C SER A 707 27.05 4.11 -8.59
N PRO A 708 27.46 4.33 -9.86
CA PRO A 708 26.52 4.53 -10.95
C PRO A 708 25.46 3.42 -11.02
N PRO A 709 24.17 3.75 -11.16
CA PRO A 709 23.08 2.78 -11.06
C PRO A 709 23.22 1.60 -12.02
N LEU A 710 22.97 0.40 -11.50
CA LEU A 710 22.84 -0.80 -12.32
C LEU A 710 21.53 -0.75 -13.14
N PRO A 711 21.55 -1.09 -14.44
CA PRO A 711 20.32 -1.24 -15.23
C PRO A 711 19.32 -2.24 -14.62
N LEU A 712 18.03 -1.99 -14.79
CA LEU A 712 16.98 -2.90 -14.32
C LEU A 712 17.05 -4.24 -15.09
N GLY A 713 16.93 -5.36 -14.38
CA GLY A 713 17.03 -6.71 -14.93
C GLY A 713 18.45 -7.30 -14.90
N TYR A 714 19.45 -6.50 -14.56
CA TYR A 714 20.86 -6.91 -14.53
C TYR A 714 21.27 -7.32 -13.12
N GLU A 715 22.17 -8.30 -13.04
CA GLU A 715 22.85 -8.67 -11.80
C GLU A 715 24.20 -7.93 -11.71
N SER A 716 24.77 -7.87 -10.52
CA SER A 716 26.11 -7.30 -10.31
C SER A 716 26.83 -7.95 -9.15
N LYS A 717 28.15 -8.10 -9.30
CA LYS A 717 29.07 -8.59 -8.27
C LYS A 717 30.00 -7.49 -7.73
N CYS A 718 29.79 -6.23 -8.14
CA CYS A 718 30.73 -5.15 -7.88
C CYS A 718 30.03 -3.80 -7.74
N GLU A 719 29.04 -3.71 -6.86
CA GLU A 719 28.39 -2.45 -6.51
C GLU A 719 29.07 -1.79 -5.31
N TYR A 720 28.96 -0.45 -5.21
CA TYR A 720 29.60 0.29 -4.14
C TYR A 720 28.67 1.33 -3.51
N LEU A 721 28.83 1.52 -2.19
CA LEU A 721 28.14 2.56 -1.43
C LEU A 721 29.12 3.20 -0.46
N ASP A 722 29.27 4.52 -0.58
CA ASP A 722 29.89 5.37 0.44
C ASP A 722 28.84 5.82 1.45
N PHE A 723 29.18 5.73 2.73
CA PHE A 723 28.30 6.17 3.82
C PHE A 723 29.09 6.84 4.95
N GLU A 724 28.42 7.75 5.67
CA GLU A 724 28.99 8.42 6.84
C GLU A 724 28.29 7.95 8.13
N LEU A 725 29.06 7.64 9.17
CA LEU A 725 28.55 7.26 10.49
C LEU A 725 28.79 8.36 11.52
N GLU A 726 27.91 8.41 12.54
CA GLU A 726 28.02 9.32 13.69
C GLU A 726 29.06 8.84 14.72
N GLU A 727 29.41 7.56 14.67
CA GLU A 727 30.34 6.88 15.58
C GLU A 727 31.38 6.11 14.75
N GLU A 728 32.61 6.00 15.27
CA GLU A 728 33.65 5.18 14.64
C GLU A 728 33.41 3.71 14.98
N ILE A 729 33.13 2.90 13.96
CA ILE A 729 32.91 1.45 14.08
C ILE A 729 33.97 0.74 13.23
N GLU A 730 34.47 -0.39 13.72
CA GLU A 730 35.44 -1.19 12.96
C GLU A 730 34.74 -1.79 11.70
N PRO A 731 35.39 -1.79 10.52
CA PRO A 731 34.75 -2.22 9.27
C PRO A 731 34.20 -3.65 9.25
N LEU A 732 34.88 -4.63 9.87
CA LEU A 732 34.39 -6.00 9.99
C LEU A 732 33.13 -6.05 10.86
N GLU A 733 33.06 -5.28 11.94
CA GLU A 733 31.85 -5.16 12.76
C GLU A 733 30.67 -4.59 11.96
N ILE A 734 30.89 -3.54 11.15
CA ILE A 734 29.86 -2.99 10.24
C ILE A 734 29.35 -4.09 9.30
N LYS A 735 30.28 -4.81 8.65
CA LYS A 735 29.95 -5.90 7.73
C LYS A 735 29.10 -6.97 8.41
N MET A 736 29.49 -7.42 9.60
CA MET A 736 28.78 -8.47 10.35
C MET A 736 27.34 -8.05 10.72
N ARG A 737 27.15 -6.82 11.21
CA ARG A 737 25.82 -6.31 11.58
C ARG A 737 24.89 -6.15 10.37
N LEU A 738 25.44 -5.75 9.22
CA LEU A 738 24.65 -5.59 8.00
C LEU A 738 24.24 -6.94 7.39
N ILE A 739 25.14 -7.94 7.36
CA ILE A 739 24.87 -9.29 6.79
C ILE A 739 23.64 -9.94 7.43
N GLN A 740 23.43 -9.77 8.73
CA GLN A 740 22.27 -10.31 9.46
C GLN A 740 20.92 -9.71 9.01
N ASN A 741 20.94 -8.66 8.19
CA ASN A 741 19.77 -7.87 7.82
C ASN A 741 19.55 -7.79 6.31
N LEU A 742 20.34 -8.49 5.49
CA LEU A 742 20.22 -8.49 4.03
C LEU A 742 19.05 -9.37 3.56
N PRO A 743 18.38 -9.01 2.45
CA PRO A 743 17.46 -9.91 1.76
C PRO A 743 18.23 -10.90 0.87
N ASP A 744 17.57 -11.98 0.46
CA ASP A 744 18.15 -12.95 -0.46
C ASP A 744 18.54 -12.30 -1.79
N GLY A 745 19.68 -12.71 -2.35
CA GLY A 745 20.27 -12.10 -3.55
C GLY A 745 21.11 -10.85 -3.28
N MET A 746 21.32 -10.44 -2.03
CA MET A 746 22.27 -9.38 -1.66
C MET A 746 23.41 -9.94 -0.82
N SER A 747 24.64 -9.49 -1.07
CA SER A 747 25.82 -9.88 -0.27
C SER A 747 26.77 -8.71 -0.10
N ILE A 748 27.32 -8.53 1.10
CA ILE A 748 28.37 -7.53 1.35
C ILE A 748 29.73 -8.22 1.22
N LEU A 749 30.52 -7.77 0.25
CA LEU A 749 31.81 -8.36 -0.10
C LEU A 749 32.94 -7.78 0.76
N ASP A 750 33.01 -6.46 0.90
CA ASP A 750 34.03 -5.79 1.71
C ASP A 750 33.52 -4.45 2.28
N VAL A 751 34.09 -4.00 3.39
CA VAL A 751 33.86 -2.69 3.99
C VAL A 751 35.20 -2.10 4.40
N ARG A 752 35.46 -0.85 4.02
CA ARG A 752 36.71 -0.14 4.33
C ARG A 752 36.42 1.25 4.88
N ARG A 753 37.31 1.73 5.73
CA ARG A 753 37.35 3.15 6.13
C ARG A 753 38.06 3.96 5.05
N ILE A 754 37.48 5.09 4.66
CA ILE A 754 38.01 5.93 3.60
C ILE A 754 38.20 7.37 4.07
N GLU A 755 39.09 8.10 3.39
CA GLU A 755 39.13 9.55 3.50
C GLU A 755 37.94 10.16 2.75
N LYS A 756 37.39 11.26 3.29
CA LYS A 756 36.26 11.95 2.69
C LYS A 756 36.66 12.57 1.34
N SER A 757 36.14 12.01 0.26
CA SER A 757 36.30 12.56 -1.09
C SER A 757 35.44 13.82 -1.29
N LYS A 758 35.94 14.78 -2.08
CA LYS A 758 35.15 15.93 -2.55
C LYS A 758 34.24 15.57 -3.73
N LYS A 759 34.57 14.50 -4.47
CA LYS A 759 33.80 14.01 -5.61
C LYS A 759 32.85 12.90 -5.15
N SER A 760 31.67 12.79 -5.76
CA SER A 760 30.75 11.68 -5.49
C SER A 760 31.34 10.37 -6.02
N LEU A 761 30.90 9.23 -5.48
CA LEU A 761 31.30 7.91 -5.95
C LEU A 761 30.91 7.69 -7.43
N ASP A 762 29.70 8.09 -7.82
CA ASP A 762 29.25 8.07 -9.22
C ASP A 762 30.22 8.79 -10.17
N SER A 763 30.68 9.98 -9.80
CA SER A 763 31.56 10.80 -10.66
C SER A 763 33.00 10.28 -10.74
N GLN A 764 33.40 9.42 -9.82
CA GLN A 764 34.75 8.83 -9.80
C GLN A 764 34.83 7.57 -10.68
N ILE A 765 33.76 6.76 -10.71
CA ILE A 765 33.70 5.53 -11.52
C ILE A 765 33.48 5.90 -12.98
N ASN A 766 34.40 5.45 -13.84
CA ASN A 766 34.41 5.79 -15.26
C ASN A 766 34.58 4.58 -16.19
N VAL A 767 34.87 3.38 -15.68
CA VAL A 767 34.88 2.15 -16.49
C VAL A 767 33.96 1.11 -15.87
N PHE A 768 33.16 0.43 -16.71
CA PHE A 768 32.21 -0.61 -16.32
C PHE A 768 32.48 -1.87 -17.13
N GLU A 769 32.54 -3.01 -16.46
CA GLU A 769 32.72 -4.31 -17.09
C GLU A 769 31.46 -5.16 -16.97
N TYR A 770 30.97 -5.66 -18.09
CA TYR A 770 29.79 -6.50 -18.16
C TYR A 770 30.12 -7.84 -18.81
N LYS A 771 29.80 -8.93 -18.11
CA LYS A 771 29.72 -10.28 -18.67
C LYS A 771 28.35 -10.49 -19.30
N VAL A 772 28.36 -10.82 -20.58
CA VAL A 772 27.18 -11.11 -21.39
C VAL A 772 27.17 -12.61 -21.67
N TYR A 773 26.15 -13.32 -21.20
CA TYR A 773 26.00 -14.77 -21.41
C TYR A 773 25.24 -15.02 -22.71
N PHE A 774 25.91 -15.55 -23.73
CA PHE A 774 25.32 -15.72 -25.05
C PHE A 774 25.98 -16.84 -25.85
N ASN A 775 25.20 -17.86 -26.20
CA ASN A 775 25.68 -19.06 -26.91
C ASN A 775 25.24 -19.10 -28.39
N GLY A 776 24.92 -17.95 -28.99
CA GLY A 776 24.42 -17.85 -30.35
C GLY A 776 25.46 -17.35 -31.37
N GLY A 777 25.36 -17.81 -32.62
CA GLY A 777 26.14 -17.30 -33.74
C GLY A 777 27.66 -17.49 -33.61
N ASN A 778 28.42 -16.88 -34.53
CA ASN A 778 29.88 -16.81 -34.43
C ASN A 778 30.26 -15.49 -33.74
N LEU A 779 30.46 -15.53 -32.42
CA LEU A 779 30.81 -14.36 -31.61
C LEU A 779 32.05 -13.62 -32.14
N SER A 780 33.07 -14.36 -32.60
CA SER A 780 34.31 -13.77 -33.12
C SER A 780 34.07 -12.90 -34.36
N ASP A 781 33.22 -13.37 -35.29
CA ASP A 781 32.84 -12.60 -36.48
C ASP A 781 32.00 -11.38 -36.12
N LEU A 782 31.00 -11.53 -35.25
CA LEU A 782 30.13 -10.44 -34.79
C LEU A 782 30.93 -9.31 -34.12
N ILE A 783 31.81 -9.67 -33.19
CA ILE A 783 32.67 -8.72 -32.48
C ILE A 783 33.66 -8.05 -33.44
N SER A 784 34.29 -8.81 -34.33
CA SER A 784 35.21 -8.27 -35.33
C SER A 784 34.53 -7.26 -36.26
N LYS A 785 33.30 -7.56 -36.69
CA LYS A 785 32.47 -6.67 -37.52
C LYS A 785 31.99 -5.42 -36.78
N PHE A 786 31.79 -5.52 -35.47
CA PHE A 786 31.53 -4.36 -34.62
C PHE A 786 32.78 -3.48 -34.48
N LEU A 787 33.93 -4.08 -34.16
CA LEU A 787 35.20 -3.38 -33.94
C LEU A 787 35.77 -2.75 -35.21
N SER A 788 35.47 -3.31 -36.39
CA SER A 788 35.92 -2.77 -37.69
C SER A 788 35.25 -1.44 -38.07
N LYS A 789 34.14 -1.06 -37.42
CA LYS A 789 33.46 0.21 -37.63
C LYS A 789 34.12 1.29 -36.80
N ARG A 790 34.46 2.42 -37.43
CA ARG A 790 34.97 3.62 -36.73
C ARG A 790 33.87 4.35 -35.96
N GLU A 791 32.67 4.39 -36.52
CA GLU A 791 31.53 5.07 -35.93
C GLU A 791 30.30 4.17 -35.97
N ILE A 792 29.57 4.15 -34.85
CA ILE A 792 28.28 3.48 -34.71
C ILE A 792 27.34 4.50 -34.06
N LEU A 793 26.66 5.27 -34.90
CA LEU A 793 25.73 6.31 -34.47
C LEU A 793 24.40 5.67 -34.05
N VAL A 794 23.93 6.00 -32.86
CA VAL A 794 22.59 5.65 -32.40
C VAL A 794 21.85 6.89 -31.92
N GLU A 795 20.54 6.91 -32.15
CA GLU A 795 19.67 7.96 -31.65
C GLU A 795 19.43 7.79 -30.15
N ARG A 796 19.64 8.87 -29.41
CA ARG A 796 19.30 9.00 -28.00
C ARG A 796 18.28 10.12 -27.86
N SER A 797 17.05 9.78 -27.51
CA SER A 797 16.04 10.76 -27.11
C SER A 797 16.16 11.06 -25.62
N LYS A 798 16.23 12.34 -25.26
CA LYS A 798 16.09 12.82 -23.88
C LYS A 798 15.20 14.07 -23.90
N ASN A 799 14.06 14.01 -23.22
CA ASN A 799 13.07 15.11 -23.18
C ASN A 799 12.56 15.57 -24.57
N GLY A 800 12.46 14.65 -25.55
CA GLY A 800 12.02 14.97 -26.91
C GLY A 800 13.12 15.42 -27.86
N ASP A 801 14.30 15.80 -27.36
CA ASP A 801 15.47 16.08 -28.19
C ASP A 801 16.17 14.77 -28.58
N VAL A 802 16.31 14.53 -29.87
CA VAL A 802 17.05 13.39 -30.42
C VAL A 802 18.48 13.82 -30.72
N LYS A 803 19.46 13.21 -30.05
CA LYS A 803 20.88 13.38 -30.34
C LYS A 803 21.48 12.08 -30.84
N LEU A 804 22.33 12.16 -31.86
CA LEU A 804 23.14 11.03 -32.30
C LEU A 804 24.36 10.90 -31.40
N ILE A 805 24.60 9.70 -30.86
CA ILE A 805 25.78 9.38 -30.07
C ILE A 805 26.57 8.27 -30.78
N ASN A 806 27.89 8.40 -30.86
CA ASN A 806 28.75 7.34 -31.39
C ASN A 806 29.06 6.31 -30.29
N ILE A 807 28.34 5.18 -30.25
CA ILE A 807 28.54 4.19 -29.18
C ILE A 807 29.89 3.49 -29.24
N ARG A 808 30.58 3.50 -30.39
CA ARG A 808 31.86 2.82 -30.58
C ARG A 808 32.97 3.43 -29.71
N GLU A 809 32.91 4.73 -29.45
CA GLU A 809 33.90 5.47 -28.64
C GLU A 809 33.90 5.07 -27.17
N PHE A 810 32.78 4.55 -26.68
CA PHE A 810 32.65 4.13 -25.28
C PHE A 810 33.11 2.69 -25.06
N VAL A 811 33.31 1.89 -26.12
CA VAL A 811 33.77 0.50 -26.00
C VAL A 811 35.29 0.48 -25.95
N ARG A 812 35.82 0.17 -24.77
CA ARG A 812 37.26 0.06 -24.51
C ARG A 812 37.78 -1.30 -24.98
N ASP A 813 37.27 -2.37 -24.37
CA ASP A 813 37.73 -3.73 -24.59
C ASP A 813 36.55 -4.71 -24.77
N ILE A 814 36.77 -5.77 -25.53
CA ILE A 814 35.86 -6.93 -25.63
C ILE A 814 36.70 -8.21 -25.56
N PHE A 815 36.34 -9.12 -24.66
CA PHE A 815 37.00 -10.42 -24.47
C PHE A 815 35.98 -11.54 -24.72
N ILE A 816 36.35 -12.55 -25.51
CA ILE A 816 35.50 -13.73 -25.74
C ILE A 816 35.80 -14.75 -24.64
N GLU A 817 34.77 -15.39 -24.13
CA GLU A 817 34.84 -16.46 -23.14
C GLU A 817 33.89 -17.60 -23.56
N ASP A 818 34.01 -18.78 -22.93
CA ASP A 818 33.32 -20.00 -23.39
C ASP A 818 31.79 -19.89 -23.45
N ASP A 819 31.18 -19.14 -22.53
CA ASP A 819 29.73 -18.94 -22.40
C ASP A 819 29.26 -17.52 -22.79
N GLY A 820 30.10 -16.78 -23.54
CA GLY A 820 29.73 -15.48 -24.10
C GLY A 820 30.90 -14.53 -24.26
N PHE A 821 30.76 -13.29 -23.77
CA PHE A 821 31.83 -12.30 -23.85
C PHE A 821 31.76 -11.28 -22.71
N VAL A 822 32.89 -10.63 -22.44
CA VAL A 822 33.01 -9.51 -21.52
C VAL A 822 33.21 -8.24 -22.34
N VAL A 823 32.50 -7.17 -21.99
CA VAL A 823 32.68 -5.85 -22.60
C VAL A 823 32.97 -4.80 -21.54
N ARG A 824 34.00 -3.97 -21.78
CA ARG A 824 34.33 -2.82 -20.95
C ARG A 824 33.89 -1.54 -21.62
N LEU A 825 33.05 -0.78 -20.90
CA LEU A 825 32.54 0.51 -21.31
C LEU A 825 33.20 1.62 -20.51
N GLU A 826 33.77 2.61 -21.20
CA GLU A 826 34.35 3.81 -20.60
C GLU A 826 33.38 4.98 -20.73
N ARG A 827 33.24 5.78 -19.67
CA ARG A 827 32.39 6.96 -19.59
C ARG A 827 33.02 8.10 -20.39
N GLY A 828 32.26 8.73 -21.26
CA GLY A 828 32.72 9.86 -22.08
C GLY A 828 33.13 11.06 -21.24
N SER A 829 33.91 11.97 -21.83
CA SER A 829 34.46 13.17 -21.18
C SER A 829 33.41 14.10 -20.57
N MET A 830 32.18 14.08 -21.09
CA MET A 830 31.02 14.84 -20.59
C MET A 830 30.19 14.05 -19.55
N GLY A 831 30.69 12.92 -19.05
CA GLY A 831 30.01 12.08 -18.05
C GLY A 831 28.94 11.15 -18.61
N GLU A 832 28.88 10.99 -19.93
CA GLU A 832 27.88 10.16 -20.61
C GLU A 832 28.32 8.70 -20.76
N VAL A 833 27.38 7.77 -20.54
CA VAL A 833 27.57 6.34 -20.79
C VAL A 833 26.41 5.89 -21.68
N PRO A 834 26.65 5.14 -22.78
CA PRO A 834 25.58 4.56 -23.57
C PRO A 834 24.84 3.50 -22.75
N LYS A 835 23.57 3.26 -23.07
CA LYS A 835 22.86 2.11 -22.50
C LYS A 835 23.58 0.83 -22.95
N VAL A 836 23.98 -0.01 -22.00
CA VAL A 836 24.67 -1.26 -22.28
C VAL A 836 23.86 -2.17 -23.22
N ASP A 837 22.53 -2.18 -23.09
CA ASP A 837 21.61 -2.93 -23.96
C ASP A 837 21.77 -2.54 -25.43
N LEU A 838 21.98 -1.24 -25.72
CA LEU A 838 22.21 -0.75 -27.09
C LEU A 838 23.55 -1.23 -27.63
N VAL A 839 24.59 -1.24 -26.79
CA VAL A 839 25.91 -1.74 -27.18
C VAL A 839 25.84 -3.24 -27.48
N ILE A 840 25.24 -4.03 -26.58
CA ILE A 840 25.03 -5.47 -26.75
C ILE A 840 24.23 -5.76 -28.03
N GLY A 841 23.11 -5.05 -28.24
CA GLY A 841 22.28 -5.20 -29.43
C GLY A 841 23.05 -4.92 -30.73
N LYS A 842 23.92 -3.91 -30.74
CA LYS A 842 24.76 -3.60 -31.91
C LYS A 842 25.91 -4.58 -32.11
N ILE A 843 26.50 -5.14 -31.05
CA ILE A 843 27.52 -6.20 -31.15
C ILE A 843 26.87 -7.47 -31.72
N LEU A 844 25.74 -7.91 -31.16
CA LEU A 844 25.10 -9.17 -31.49
C LEU A 844 24.16 -9.10 -32.71
N GLY A 845 23.85 -7.90 -33.20
CA GLY A 845 22.86 -7.71 -34.27
C GLY A 845 21.43 -8.01 -33.82
N LEU A 846 21.12 -7.78 -32.55
CA LEU A 846 19.84 -8.05 -31.91
C LEU A 846 19.05 -6.77 -31.66
N ASP A 847 17.72 -6.89 -31.67
CA ASP A 847 16.83 -5.81 -31.22
C ASP A 847 16.75 -5.71 -29.69
N GLU A 848 16.11 -4.65 -29.18
CA GLU A 848 15.99 -4.40 -27.74
C GLU A 848 15.24 -5.53 -27.00
N ILE A 849 14.26 -6.16 -27.64
CA ILE A 849 13.44 -7.23 -27.03
C ILE A 849 14.30 -8.48 -26.85
N GLN A 850 15.11 -8.81 -27.85
CA GLN A 850 16.03 -9.94 -27.81
C GLN A 850 17.13 -9.72 -26.77
N VAL A 851 17.69 -8.51 -26.66
CA VAL A 851 18.73 -8.19 -25.67
C VAL A 851 18.19 -8.32 -24.23
N LYS A 852 16.95 -7.91 -23.97
CA LYS A 852 16.33 -8.04 -22.62
C LYS A 852 16.20 -9.48 -22.11
N LYS A 853 16.28 -10.48 -23.00
CA LYS A 853 16.27 -11.90 -22.63
C LYS A 853 17.65 -12.44 -22.29
N ILE A 854 18.71 -11.69 -22.60
CA ILE A 854 20.09 -12.10 -22.37
C ILE A 854 20.44 -11.85 -20.91
N LYS A 855 21.05 -12.84 -20.26
CA LYS A 855 21.61 -12.66 -18.93
C LYS A 855 22.86 -11.78 -19.03
N VAL A 856 22.86 -10.68 -18.30
CA VAL A 856 24.00 -9.76 -18.22
C VAL A 856 24.32 -9.48 -16.76
N VAL A 857 25.61 -9.58 -16.42
CA VAL A 857 26.13 -9.39 -15.06
C VAL A 857 27.21 -8.33 -15.10
N ARG A 858 27.10 -7.29 -14.27
CA ARG A 858 28.19 -6.34 -14.07
C ARG A 858 29.24 -6.97 -13.16
N THR A 859 30.44 -7.20 -13.68
CA THR A 859 31.55 -7.90 -13.00
C THR A 859 32.61 -6.95 -12.48
N GLY A 860 32.72 -5.75 -13.06
CA GLY A 860 33.65 -4.72 -12.60
C GLY A 860 33.10 -3.29 -12.70
N GLN A 861 33.52 -2.45 -11.77
CA GLN A 861 33.48 -0.99 -11.87
C GLN A 861 34.84 -0.47 -11.46
N PHE A 862 35.41 0.46 -12.22
CA PHE A 862 36.77 0.93 -12.00
C PHE A 862 36.88 2.45 -12.08
N ILE A 863 37.91 2.96 -11.39
CA ILE A 863 38.39 4.33 -11.50
C ILE A 863 39.67 4.27 -12.34
N LEU A 864 39.61 4.78 -13.58
CA LEU A 864 40.76 4.89 -14.46
C LEU A 864 41.62 6.10 -14.03
N VAL A 865 42.85 5.84 -13.59
CA VAL A 865 43.84 6.85 -13.20
C VAL A 865 45.15 6.55 -13.89
N ASP A 866 45.67 7.49 -14.69
CA ASP A 866 46.95 7.37 -15.41
C ASP A 866 47.08 6.07 -16.24
N GLY A 867 45.96 5.58 -16.79
CA GLY A 867 45.90 4.34 -17.58
C GLY A 867 45.59 3.08 -16.77
N PHE A 868 45.66 3.13 -15.44
CA PHE A 868 45.41 1.98 -14.57
C PHE A 868 43.95 1.92 -14.11
N LEU A 869 43.36 0.72 -14.14
CA LEU A 869 42.04 0.44 -13.59
C LEU A 869 42.17 0.13 -12.10
N ILE A 870 41.62 1.00 -11.25
CA ILE A 870 41.64 0.82 -9.79
C ILE A 870 40.25 0.39 -9.31
N ASP A 871 40.17 -0.67 -8.49
CA ASP A 871 38.93 -1.05 -7.81
C ASP A 871 38.54 0.06 -6.81
N PRO A 872 37.30 0.59 -6.86
CA PRO A 872 36.85 1.62 -5.93
C PRO A 872 37.05 1.27 -4.45
N ILE A 873 37.04 -0.01 -4.05
CA ILE A 873 37.25 -0.39 -2.64
C ILE A 873 38.67 -0.08 -2.14
N GLU A 874 39.65 0.03 -3.04
CA GLU A 874 41.05 0.31 -2.72
C GLU A 874 41.41 1.80 -2.81
N TYR A 875 40.52 2.60 -3.40
CA TYR A 875 40.75 4.03 -3.63
C TYR A 875 40.42 4.88 -2.38
N ASN A 876 41.35 5.77 -1.99
CA ASN A 876 41.25 6.63 -0.79
C ASN A 876 41.07 5.89 0.54
N VAL A 877 41.56 4.65 0.66
CA VAL A 877 41.52 3.88 1.91
C VAL A 877 42.56 4.40 2.90
N ILE A 878 42.15 4.58 4.16
CA ILE A 878 43.05 5.00 5.24
C ILE A 878 43.97 3.82 5.61
N ASN A 879 45.27 4.05 5.71
CA ASN A 879 46.31 3.07 6.10
C ASN A 879 46.59 1.92 5.10
N LYS A 880 46.75 2.21 3.79
CA LYS A 880 47.44 1.29 2.85
C LYS A 880 48.38 2.03 1.88
N SER A 881 49.56 1.45 1.69
CA SER A 881 50.48 1.70 0.57
C SER A 881 49.83 1.24 -0.75
N ARG A 882 49.91 2.07 -1.79
CA ARG A 882 49.33 1.80 -3.13
C ARG A 882 49.78 0.42 -3.63
N VAL A 883 48.82 -0.45 -3.91
CA VAL A 883 49.03 -1.62 -4.78
C VAL A 883 48.31 -1.30 -6.09
N SER A 884 49.07 -1.16 -7.16
CA SER A 884 48.58 -1.04 -8.54
C SER A 884 48.78 -2.39 -9.21
N TYR A 885 47.74 -2.92 -9.87
CA TYR A 885 47.86 -4.13 -10.68
C TYR A 885 48.23 -3.74 -12.11
N GLU A 886 49.27 -4.39 -12.68
CA GLU A 886 49.57 -4.32 -14.10
C GLU A 886 48.59 -5.22 -14.89
N GLU A 887 48.28 -4.85 -16.14
CA GLU A 887 47.28 -5.49 -17.01
C GLU A 887 47.47 -7.02 -17.23
N GLY A 888 48.60 -7.60 -16.81
CA GLY A 888 48.93 -9.03 -16.98
C GLY A 888 48.40 -9.99 -15.90
N ASP A 889 48.06 -9.52 -14.69
CA ASP A 889 47.78 -10.40 -13.55
C ASP A 889 46.29 -10.80 -13.39
N LEU A 890 45.39 -10.28 -14.22
CA LEU A 890 43.95 -10.56 -14.13
C LEU A 890 43.53 -11.94 -14.69
N HIS A 891 44.48 -12.74 -15.23
CA HIS A 891 44.20 -14.04 -15.84
C HIS A 891 44.93 -15.25 -15.22
N GLN A 892 45.52 -15.13 -14.02
CA GLN A 892 46.07 -16.29 -13.30
C GLN A 892 45.38 -16.52 -11.95
N HIS A 893 44.14 -17.00 -11.99
CA HIS A 893 43.57 -17.80 -10.90
C HIS A 893 42.63 -18.87 -11.48
N GLN A 894 43.21 -19.78 -12.24
CA GLN A 894 42.77 -21.16 -12.30
C GLN A 894 44.00 -22.03 -12.08
N GLU A 895 43.80 -23.08 -11.28
CA GLU A 895 44.75 -24.11 -10.82
C GLU A 895 45.38 -23.86 -9.44
N GLU A 896 45.36 -24.94 -8.64
CA GLU A 896 45.75 -25.12 -7.23
C GLU A 896 44.69 -24.71 -6.19
N GLY A 897 44.11 -25.58 -5.37
CA GLY A 897 44.36 -26.99 -5.13
C GLY A 897 43.33 -27.51 -4.14
N ASN A 898 42.64 -28.57 -4.55
CA ASN A 898 41.74 -29.34 -3.72
C ASN A 898 42.60 -30.26 -2.84
N THR A 899 42.78 -29.95 -1.55
CA THR A 899 43.36 -30.91 -0.59
C THR A 899 42.59 -30.89 0.72
N TYR A 900 41.75 -31.91 0.87
CA TYR A 900 41.36 -32.48 2.16
C TYR A 900 42.59 -33.07 2.86
N SER A 901 42.78 -32.78 4.14
CA SER A 901 43.47 -33.65 5.12
C SER A 901 42.84 -33.39 6.48
N SER A 902 41.98 -34.26 7.02
CA SER A 902 42.34 -35.40 7.87
C SER A 902 43.26 -35.04 9.05
N THR A 903 42.66 -34.47 10.10
CA THR A 903 42.69 -34.96 11.50
C THR A 903 41.58 -34.29 12.28
#